data_AF-A0A9P4VVQ3-F1
#
_entry.id   AF-A0A9P4VVQ3-F1
#
_cell.length_a   1.000
_cell.length_b   1.000
_cell.length_c   1.000
_cell.angle_alpha   90.00
_cell.angle_beta   90.00
_cell.angle_gamma   90.00
#
_symmetry.space_group_name_H-M   'P 1'
#
loop_
_entity.id
_entity.type
_entity.pdbx_description
1 polymer ?
#
loop_
_entity_poly.entity_id
_entity_poly.type
_entity_poly.pdbx_seq_one_letter_code
_entity_poly.pdbx_strand_id
1 'polypeptide(L)'
;MSSDHDDEHPRKRLRLSDDSNLPTASVVPQTGLLSPQAKPTEPNNNHQLVDPTLKEQVDKELKAGIRAYILPEIPSFSGILKQRFTDFLVNEILPSGQVLHLKNLGVPPDPSAEAEEKTKTSSEPSEQAVSNDVPQEHPTANKTETHLGDDERKHGQKDFKPISEDDTARVHAIFSEKITADILSLYERAAKHPNKKAREFPSIVSDVIASKEDRAKAHRLIREVCNSRLETATEGDNSIKISAAPPRESQRRQDKLQRERTGGRSGKGRLGWDELGGEYLHFTLYKENKETMDVIFFIASQMKLTTKHFGFAGTKDRRAVTTQRACVKRVQAQRMFDVGQSLYNAKLGDFEYLPHGLQLGDLNGNEFVITLKDCHFPGEEGLDHSSRLQLAEGVLERSITAFREQGFINYYGLQRFGTFSAGTQEIGCKILQDDLSGAVELIMSFPDSYLENNGSSPSEPNTDINTKVSMDLKQRAEALHIWKTTKSAKKALEILPRRFSAETNIIKHLGYYDQRKKTYSRTQDYQGALMQIPRNLRNMYIHAYQSLVWNEAAGKRWELYGAKVVEGDLVLVHEHAAKEEGFVAQDDVDQDGEIVIHASAADPSNKSGKPSVEFERARPLSKAEAESGRYTVYDIVLPQPGWDVIYPPAPNGVGAFYKEFMGSERGGGLDPHDMRRKWRDISLAGSYRKLLARPSEIDWQVRSYEKDEEQLVETDLERLEGFTAGDSEVVKSEDTVEGVVEKDGEGRADVKLTEADREKIAVILKMQLSSSTYATMALRELMKAGGVRTFRPDYSGTVAA
;
A
#
# COMPACT_ATOMS: atom_id res chain seq x y z
N MET A 1 -33.11 56.34 -69.18
CA MET A 1 -32.05 55.33 -69.38
C MET A 1 -31.16 55.37 -68.16
N SER A 2 -31.25 54.45 -67.20
CA SER A 2 -32.20 53.35 -66.95
C SER A 2 -31.98 52.94 -65.49
N SER A 3 -32.83 53.40 -64.56
CA SER A 3 -34.07 52.76 -64.08
C SER A 3 -33.81 51.78 -62.91
N ASP A 4 -34.10 52.12 -61.65
CA ASP A 4 -35.41 52.12 -60.92
C ASP A 4 -35.63 50.75 -60.21
N HIS A 5 -36.17 50.56 -58.98
CA HIS A 5 -36.74 51.38 -57.88
C HIS A 5 -36.45 50.64 -56.52
N ASP A 6 -36.23 51.30 -55.36
CA ASP A 6 -37.15 51.77 -54.26
C ASP A 6 -37.98 50.67 -53.55
N ASP A 7 -38.42 50.73 -52.27
CA ASP A 7 -38.43 51.76 -51.16
C ASP A 7 -38.45 51.01 -49.78
N GLU A 8 -38.53 51.51 -48.51
CA GLU A 8 -38.63 52.85 -47.87
C GLU A 8 -37.90 52.82 -46.47
N HIS A 9 -38.58 53.18 -45.36
CA HIS A 9 -37.99 53.67 -44.11
C HIS A 9 -38.99 53.53 -42.89
N PRO A 10 -39.09 54.40 -41.86
CA PRO A 10 -38.13 54.39 -40.72
C PRO A 10 -38.66 54.50 -39.24
N ARG A 11 -37.80 54.10 -38.29
CA ARG A 11 -37.48 54.75 -36.96
C ARG A 11 -38.40 54.70 -35.70
N LYS A 12 -37.72 54.41 -34.56
CA LYS A 12 -37.76 55.03 -33.18
C LYS A 12 -38.73 54.59 -32.04
N ARG A 13 -38.13 53.87 -31.06
CA ARG A 13 -37.94 54.21 -29.60
C ARG A 13 -39.12 54.30 -28.58
N LEU A 14 -38.84 53.73 -27.39
CA LEU A 14 -39.19 54.12 -25.98
C LEU A 14 -40.34 53.45 -25.16
N ARG A 15 -39.93 53.02 -23.95
CA ARG A 15 -40.58 53.03 -22.60
C ARG A 15 -41.50 51.90 -22.11
N LEU A 16 -41.55 51.80 -20.78
CA LEU A 16 -42.45 50.98 -19.94
C LEU A 16 -43.66 51.82 -19.50
N SER A 17 -44.78 51.19 -19.14
CA SER A 17 -45.30 51.17 -17.74
C SER A 17 -46.65 50.42 -17.59
N ASP A 18 -47.02 50.21 -16.33
CA ASP A 18 -48.37 50.12 -15.75
C ASP A 18 -49.22 48.83 -15.79
N ASP A 19 -49.51 48.40 -14.55
CA ASP A 19 -50.55 47.52 -14.04
C ASP A 19 -51.98 47.77 -14.60
N SER A 20 -52.85 46.75 -14.49
CA SER A 20 -53.88 46.72 -13.43
C SER A 20 -54.96 45.62 -13.57
N ASN A 21 -55.66 45.37 -12.46
CA ASN A 21 -57.01 44.81 -12.34
C ASN A 21 -57.27 43.31 -12.57
N LEU A 22 -57.14 42.57 -11.46
CA LEU A 22 -58.18 41.69 -10.86
C LEU A 22 -59.59 42.39 -10.85
N PRO A 23 -60.75 41.73 -10.59
CA PRO A 23 -60.92 40.48 -9.79
C PRO A 23 -62.08 39.51 -10.19
N THR A 24 -62.20 38.40 -9.43
CA THR A 24 -63.44 37.62 -9.11
C THR A 24 -64.33 37.01 -10.24
N ALA A 25 -65.16 35.98 -10.00
CA ALA A 25 -65.13 34.82 -9.10
C ALA A 25 -66.35 33.91 -9.43
N SER A 26 -66.27 32.62 -9.05
CA SER A 26 -67.41 31.69 -8.90
C SER A 26 -68.20 31.27 -10.14
N VAL A 27 -68.15 29.97 -10.48
CA VAL A 27 -69.28 29.01 -10.43
C VAL A 27 -68.79 27.60 -10.83
N VAL A 28 -69.38 26.57 -10.22
CA VAL A 28 -69.08 25.13 -10.35
C VAL A 28 -70.44 24.46 -10.64
N PRO A 29 -70.62 23.56 -11.65
CA PRO A 29 -70.19 22.15 -11.47
C PRO A 29 -69.81 21.29 -12.70
N GLN A 30 -68.97 20.28 -12.41
CA GLN A 30 -68.95 18.89 -12.92
C GLN A 30 -69.25 18.56 -14.41
N THR A 31 -68.27 17.98 -15.12
CA THR A 31 -68.14 16.52 -15.44
C THR A 31 -67.05 16.31 -16.51
N GLY A 32 -66.46 15.10 -16.61
CA GLY A 32 -65.60 14.74 -17.77
C GLY A 32 -64.25 14.08 -17.45
N LEU A 33 -64.23 12.75 -17.40
CA LEU A 33 -63.07 11.85 -17.33
C LEU A 33 -61.98 12.09 -18.41
N LEU A 34 -60.71 12.31 -18.02
CA LEU A 34 -59.54 11.40 -18.23
C LEU A 34 -58.14 12.06 -18.04
N SER A 35 -57.20 11.24 -17.57
CA SER A 35 -55.73 11.36 -17.69
C SER A 35 -54.99 12.63 -17.18
N PRO A 36 -54.45 12.61 -15.94
CA PRO A 36 -53.41 13.55 -15.51
C PRO A 36 -52.00 13.05 -15.87
N GLN A 37 -51.15 13.96 -16.34
CA GLN A 37 -49.70 13.73 -16.45
C GLN A 37 -49.07 13.77 -15.04
N ALA A 38 -48.14 12.85 -14.75
CA ALA A 38 -47.30 12.96 -13.56
C ALA A 38 -46.27 14.09 -13.75
N LYS A 39 -46.43 15.19 -13.01
CA LYS A 39 -45.39 16.22 -12.84
C LYS A 39 -44.31 15.72 -11.87
N PRO A 40 -43.07 16.26 -11.94
CA PRO A 40 -42.03 15.94 -10.97
C PRO A 40 -42.48 16.34 -9.55
N THR A 41 -42.28 15.43 -8.59
CA THR A 41 -42.63 15.63 -7.19
C THR A 41 -41.59 16.54 -6.53
N GLU A 42 -41.99 17.70 -6.04
CA GLU A 42 -41.16 18.49 -5.12
C GLU A 42 -41.00 17.74 -3.78
N PRO A 43 -39.83 17.81 -3.12
CA PRO A 43 -39.61 17.12 -1.86
C PRO A 43 -40.53 17.68 -0.77
N ASN A 44 -41.29 16.78 -0.12
CA ASN A 44 -42.35 17.17 0.82
C ASN A 44 -41.74 17.78 2.10
N ASN A 45 -42.00 19.07 2.32
CA ASN A 45 -41.19 19.91 3.21
C ASN A 45 -41.65 19.87 4.69
N ASN A 46 -41.68 18.67 5.28
CA ASN A 46 -41.92 18.47 6.71
C ASN A 46 -40.62 18.63 7.51
N HIS A 47 -40.20 19.88 7.74
CA HIS A 47 -39.06 20.21 8.60
C HIS A 47 -39.36 19.98 10.09
N GLN A 48 -39.27 18.72 10.55
CA GLN A 48 -38.92 18.44 11.93
C GLN A 48 -37.40 18.57 12.11
N LEU A 49 -36.99 19.39 13.08
CA LEU A 49 -35.65 19.59 13.66
C LEU A 49 -34.52 18.73 13.07
N VAL A 50 -33.95 19.17 11.94
CA VAL A 50 -32.80 18.49 11.31
C VAL A 50 -31.53 18.82 12.09
N ASP A 51 -30.88 17.80 12.64
CA ASP A 51 -29.59 17.87 13.32
C ASP A 51 -28.55 18.63 12.46
N PRO A 52 -27.88 19.67 12.98
CA PRO A 52 -26.90 20.44 12.20
C PRO A 52 -25.72 19.58 11.72
N THR A 53 -25.36 18.52 12.45
CA THR A 53 -24.28 17.61 12.07
C THR A 53 -24.64 16.75 10.86
N LEU A 54 -25.91 16.34 10.74
CA LEU A 54 -26.46 15.64 9.58
C LEU A 54 -26.39 16.54 8.34
N LYS A 55 -26.81 17.80 8.46
CA LYS A 55 -26.73 18.75 7.34
C LYS A 55 -25.28 18.92 6.85
N GLU A 56 -24.33 19.09 7.78
CA GLU A 56 -22.90 19.15 7.47
C GLU A 56 -22.38 17.90 6.73
N GLN A 57 -22.89 16.71 7.06
CA GLN A 57 -22.49 15.47 6.38
C GLN A 57 -23.05 15.40 4.96
N VAL A 58 -24.33 15.70 4.77
CA VAL A 58 -24.97 15.72 3.44
C VAL A 58 -24.34 16.78 2.54
N ASP A 59 -24.04 17.98 3.05
CA ASP A 59 -23.36 19.03 2.29
C ASP A 59 -21.95 18.60 1.83
N LYS A 60 -21.26 17.73 2.57
CA LYS A 60 -19.95 17.17 2.18
C LYS A 60 -20.09 16.06 1.13
N GLU A 61 -21.08 15.18 1.29
CA GLU A 61 -21.42 14.15 0.30
C GLU A 61 -21.82 14.77 -1.05
N LEU A 62 -22.70 15.77 -1.03
CA LEU A 62 -23.11 16.50 -2.24
C LEU A 62 -21.96 17.24 -2.92
N LYS A 63 -21.05 17.86 -2.16
CA LYS A 63 -19.81 18.46 -2.71
C LYS A 63 -18.96 17.42 -3.43
N ALA A 64 -18.79 16.23 -2.83
CA ALA A 64 -18.08 15.07 -3.39
C ALA A 64 -18.84 14.33 -4.51
N GLY A 65 -20.06 14.76 -4.87
CA GLY A 65 -20.88 14.15 -5.92
C GLY A 65 -21.62 12.87 -5.52
N ILE A 66 -21.61 12.52 -4.23
CA ILE A 66 -22.28 11.34 -3.68
C ILE A 66 -23.76 11.71 -3.48
N ARG A 67 -24.62 11.34 -4.43
CA ARG A 67 -26.02 11.84 -4.51
C ARG A 67 -27.08 10.79 -4.25
N ALA A 68 -27.01 9.66 -4.96
CA ALA A 68 -28.09 8.68 -4.99
C ALA A 68 -27.93 7.56 -3.95
N TYR A 69 -28.99 6.75 -3.84
CA TYR A 69 -29.07 5.47 -3.13
C TYR A 69 -29.71 4.44 -4.06
N ILE A 70 -29.43 3.15 -3.84
CA ILE A 70 -30.11 2.05 -4.54
C ILE A 70 -31.45 1.72 -3.86
N LEU A 71 -31.48 1.72 -2.53
CA LEU A 71 -32.57 1.18 -1.73
C LEU A 71 -33.22 2.24 -0.82
N PRO A 72 -33.73 3.38 -1.35
CA PRO A 72 -34.19 4.51 -0.54
C PRO A 72 -35.42 4.20 0.33
N GLU A 73 -36.22 3.18 -0.02
CA GLU A 73 -37.45 2.81 0.69
C GLU A 73 -37.23 1.86 1.88
N ILE A 74 -35.99 1.36 2.07
CA ILE A 74 -35.67 0.39 3.12
C ILE A 74 -35.42 1.08 4.47
N PRO A 75 -35.94 0.56 5.60
CA PRO A 75 -35.69 1.09 6.93
C PRO A 75 -34.20 1.21 7.26
N SER A 76 -33.75 2.45 7.43
CA SER A 76 -32.44 2.82 7.94
C SER A 76 -32.37 2.66 9.46
N PHE A 77 -31.20 2.28 9.98
CA PHE A 77 -30.86 2.36 11.40
C PHE A 77 -29.65 3.28 11.58
N SER A 78 -29.53 3.90 12.76
CA SER A 78 -28.37 4.74 13.10
C SER A 78 -27.48 4.08 14.13
N GLY A 79 -26.19 4.42 14.14
CA GLY A 79 -25.20 3.89 15.08
C GLY A 79 -23.84 4.59 14.97
N ILE A 80 -23.04 4.46 16.01
CA ILE A 80 -21.72 5.08 16.15
C ILE A 80 -20.65 4.18 15.52
N LEU A 81 -19.90 4.73 14.56
CA LEU A 81 -18.83 4.06 13.83
C LEU A 81 -17.45 4.45 14.38
N LYS A 82 -16.58 3.43 14.53
CA LYS A 82 -15.18 3.56 15.00
C LYS A 82 -15.09 4.30 16.34
N GLN A 83 -15.87 3.89 17.34
CA GLN A 83 -15.75 4.45 18.69
C GLN A 83 -14.34 4.15 19.23
N ARG A 84 -14.02 2.87 19.39
CA ARG A 84 -12.66 2.36 19.50
C ARG A 84 -12.08 2.05 18.12
N PHE A 85 -10.78 1.80 18.03
CA PHE A 85 -10.15 1.33 16.78
C PHE A 85 -10.31 -0.19 16.59
N THR A 86 -10.56 -0.93 17.66
CA THR A 86 -10.94 -2.36 17.67
C THR A 86 -12.38 -2.61 17.21
N ASP A 87 -13.21 -1.58 17.12
CA ASP A 87 -14.56 -1.65 16.50
C ASP A 87 -14.51 -1.72 14.96
N PHE A 88 -13.32 -1.74 14.34
CA PHE A 88 -13.16 -1.76 12.89
C PHE A 88 -11.92 -2.58 12.50
N LEU A 89 -12.14 -3.85 12.19
CA LEU A 89 -11.11 -4.79 11.75
C LEU A 89 -11.10 -4.84 10.20
N VAL A 90 -9.91 -4.89 9.60
CA VAL A 90 -9.72 -5.03 8.15
C VAL A 90 -8.69 -6.11 7.83
N ASN A 91 -9.14 -7.23 7.28
CA ASN A 91 -8.31 -8.36 6.90
C ASN A 91 -8.17 -8.42 5.37
N GLU A 92 -6.96 -8.45 4.86
CA GLU A 92 -6.70 -8.51 3.42
C GLU A 92 -7.14 -9.86 2.81
N ILE A 93 -7.80 -9.84 1.66
CA ILE A 93 -8.14 -11.05 0.90
C ILE A 93 -7.07 -11.24 -0.17
N LEU A 94 -6.29 -12.32 -0.05
CA LEU A 94 -5.22 -12.66 -0.97
C LEU A 94 -5.77 -12.97 -2.38
N PRO A 95 -4.94 -12.94 -3.45
CA PRO A 95 -5.35 -13.36 -4.80
C PRO A 95 -5.88 -14.80 -4.89
N SER A 96 -5.58 -15.66 -3.90
CA SER A 96 -6.16 -17.00 -3.76
C SER A 96 -7.62 -17.02 -3.25
N GLY A 97 -8.20 -15.87 -2.93
CA GLY A 97 -9.50 -15.74 -2.25
C GLY A 97 -9.45 -15.99 -0.74
N GLN A 98 -8.30 -16.37 -0.17
CA GLN A 98 -8.18 -16.60 1.27
C GLN A 98 -8.10 -15.27 2.04
N VAL A 99 -8.94 -15.13 3.06
CA VAL A 99 -8.81 -14.06 4.07
C VAL A 99 -7.50 -14.27 4.86
N LEU A 100 -6.73 -13.21 5.01
CA LEU A 100 -5.48 -13.20 5.76
C LEU A 100 -5.75 -12.85 7.23
N HIS A 101 -5.49 -13.83 8.10
CA HIS A 101 -5.39 -13.65 9.55
C HIS A 101 -3.94 -13.87 9.98
N LEU A 102 -3.52 -13.20 11.06
CA LEU A 102 -2.25 -13.51 11.72
C LEU A 102 -2.38 -14.87 12.43
N LYS A 103 -1.53 -15.85 12.11
CA LYS A 103 -1.65 -17.23 12.64
C LYS A 103 -0.47 -17.68 13.49
N ASN A 104 0.72 -17.14 13.27
CA ASN A 104 1.91 -17.49 14.02
C ASN A 104 2.90 -16.31 14.09
N LEU A 105 3.25 -15.88 15.31
CA LEU A 105 4.26 -14.85 15.57
C LEU A 105 5.70 -15.37 15.42
N GLY A 106 5.90 -16.69 15.47
CA GLY A 106 7.22 -17.33 15.47
C GLY A 106 7.93 -17.32 14.11
N VAL A 107 9.25 -17.53 14.16
CA VAL A 107 10.09 -17.75 12.97
C VAL A 107 9.93 -19.20 12.50
N PRO A 108 9.81 -19.47 11.19
CA PRO A 108 9.88 -20.82 10.65
C PRO A 108 11.19 -21.51 11.08
N PRO A 109 11.17 -22.82 11.41
CA PRO A 109 12.40 -23.54 11.70
C PRO A 109 13.35 -23.46 10.50
N ASP A 110 14.63 -23.22 10.76
CA ASP A 110 15.64 -23.21 9.69
C ASP A 110 15.74 -24.64 9.12
N PRO A 111 15.59 -24.85 7.80
CA PRO A 111 15.57 -26.21 7.23
C PRO A 111 16.90 -26.96 7.39
N SER A 112 17.99 -26.28 7.77
CA SER A 112 19.22 -26.97 8.21
C SER A 112 19.11 -27.64 9.59
N ALA A 113 18.21 -27.17 10.47
CA ALA A 113 18.03 -27.72 11.81
C ALA A 113 17.29 -29.07 11.79
N GLU A 114 16.23 -29.19 10.97
CA GLU A 114 15.52 -30.47 10.78
C GLU A 114 16.45 -31.59 10.27
N ALA A 115 17.44 -31.24 9.46
CA ALA A 115 18.43 -32.19 8.94
C ALA A 115 19.34 -32.74 10.05
N GLU A 116 19.70 -31.93 11.05
CA GLU A 116 20.46 -32.40 12.22
C GLU A 116 19.61 -33.19 13.22
N GLU A 117 18.34 -32.84 13.39
CA GLU A 117 17.47 -33.45 14.41
C GLU A 117 17.01 -34.87 14.02
N LYS A 118 16.78 -35.10 12.71
CA LYS A 118 16.53 -36.43 12.13
C LYS A 118 17.74 -37.38 12.25
N THR A 119 18.95 -36.86 12.46
CA THR A 119 20.15 -37.68 12.78
C THR A 119 20.37 -37.93 14.27
N LYS A 120 19.57 -37.36 15.18
CA LYS A 120 19.74 -37.49 16.64
C LYS A 120 18.67 -38.36 17.33
N THR A 121 17.62 -38.76 16.60
CA THR A 121 16.42 -39.42 17.15
C THR A 121 16.34 -40.93 16.91
N SER A 122 17.36 -41.55 16.31
CA SER A 122 17.35 -42.97 15.90
C SER A 122 18.19 -43.91 16.79
N SER A 123 18.34 -43.61 18.09
CA SER A 123 19.21 -44.40 18.98
C SER A 123 18.75 -44.45 20.44
N GLU A 124 17.76 -45.29 20.75
CA GLU A 124 17.85 -46.33 21.81
C GLU A 124 16.64 -47.31 21.72
N PRO A 125 16.72 -48.54 22.29
CA PRO A 125 15.83 -49.65 21.90
C PRO A 125 14.82 -50.10 22.97
N SER A 126 13.87 -50.96 22.57
CA SER A 126 13.08 -51.83 23.45
C SER A 126 12.99 -53.26 22.86
N GLU A 127 12.71 -54.25 23.71
CA GLU A 127 13.03 -55.67 23.46
C GLU A 127 11.84 -56.57 23.06
N GLN A 128 12.20 -57.81 22.67
CA GLN A 128 11.43 -59.07 22.60
C GLN A 128 10.81 -59.43 21.21
N ALA A 129 11.13 -60.53 20.49
CA ALA A 129 11.47 -61.96 20.80
C ALA A 129 10.22 -62.87 20.80
N VAL A 130 10.16 -64.09 20.20
CA VAL A 130 11.08 -64.93 19.37
C VAL A 130 10.21 -65.70 18.32
N SER A 131 10.68 -66.12 17.12
CA SER A 131 11.09 -67.52 16.77
C SER A 131 10.51 -67.96 15.40
N ASN A 132 11.00 -68.98 14.66
CA ASN A 132 12.34 -69.58 14.46
C ASN A 132 12.31 -70.48 13.19
N ASP A 133 13.46 -70.62 12.48
CA ASP A 133 14.01 -71.81 11.78
C ASP A 133 15.03 -71.34 10.68
N VAL A 134 16.35 -71.63 10.63
CA VAL A 134 17.24 -72.75 11.06
C VAL A 134 17.23 -73.93 10.04
N PRO A 135 18.37 -74.54 9.59
CA PRO A 135 19.82 -74.24 9.73
C PRO A 135 20.69 -74.31 8.42
N GLN A 136 22.03 -74.27 8.61
CA GLN A 136 23.17 -74.67 7.74
C GLN A 136 23.83 -73.57 6.86
N GLU A 137 25.15 -73.32 6.92
CA GLU A 137 26.19 -73.84 7.84
C GLU A 137 27.40 -72.87 7.96
N HIS A 138 28.16 -72.93 9.07
CA HIS A 138 29.37 -72.12 9.35
C HIS A 138 30.63 -73.01 9.49
N PRO A 139 31.86 -72.45 9.57
CA PRO A 139 32.43 -72.24 10.92
C PRO A 139 33.37 -71.01 11.12
N THR A 140 33.35 -70.48 12.35
CA THR A 140 34.37 -69.73 13.15
C THR A 140 35.65 -69.18 12.47
N ALA A 141 36.07 -67.91 12.58
CA ALA A 141 36.02 -66.86 13.63
C ALA A 141 37.08 -66.94 14.76
N ASN A 142 37.89 -65.88 14.90
CA ASN A 142 38.52 -65.46 16.17
C ASN A 142 38.92 -63.96 16.15
N LYS A 143 39.24 -63.42 17.33
CA LYS A 143 39.44 -61.99 17.73
C LYS A 143 40.58 -61.25 16.95
N THR A 144 40.75 -59.92 16.97
CA THR A 144 40.61 -58.93 18.07
C THR A 144 40.45 -57.47 17.57
N GLU A 145 40.23 -56.52 18.49
CA GLU A 145 40.04 -55.07 18.29
C GLU A 145 41.26 -54.32 17.69
N THR A 146 41.03 -53.25 16.90
CA THR A 146 41.44 -51.84 17.19
C THR A 146 41.24 -50.83 16.04
N HIS A 147 40.80 -49.61 16.41
CA HIS A 147 40.99 -48.28 15.78
C HIS A 147 40.82 -47.98 14.26
N LEU A 148 39.79 -47.16 13.99
CA LEU A 148 39.81 -45.87 13.25
C LEU A 148 40.49 -45.76 11.87
N GLY A 149 39.70 -45.47 10.83
CA GLY A 149 40.21 -44.86 9.58
C GLY A 149 39.26 -44.93 8.38
N ASP A 150 38.26 -44.04 8.29
CA ASP A 150 37.28 -44.06 7.19
C ASP A 150 37.84 -43.62 5.82
N ASP A 151 37.89 -44.61 4.93
CA ASP A 151 37.68 -44.62 3.48
C ASP A 151 38.27 -43.54 2.54
N GLU A 152 39.04 -44.02 1.55
CA GLU A 152 39.57 -43.23 0.45
C GLU A 152 38.52 -42.86 -0.62
N ARG A 153 38.09 -41.59 -0.66
CA ARG A 153 37.52 -41.03 -1.91
C ARG A 153 38.63 -40.55 -2.85
N LYS A 154 39.11 -41.50 -3.67
CA LYS A 154 40.18 -41.35 -4.67
C LYS A 154 40.12 -40.03 -5.44
N HIS A 155 41.23 -39.27 -5.42
CA HIS A 155 41.43 -38.09 -6.25
C HIS A 155 42.85 -38.06 -6.85
N GLY A 156 42.95 -38.53 -8.10
CA GLY A 156 44.02 -38.30 -9.06
C GLY A 156 45.47 -38.21 -8.54
N GLN A 157 46.16 -39.36 -8.48
CA GLN A 157 47.61 -39.35 -8.72
C GLN A 157 47.85 -38.70 -10.09
N LYS A 158 48.60 -37.59 -10.11
CA LYS A 158 49.02 -36.92 -11.34
C LYS A 158 50.52 -37.10 -11.54
N ASP A 159 50.83 -38.06 -12.41
CA ASP A 159 52.08 -38.29 -13.13
C ASP A 159 53.32 -37.62 -12.54
N PHE A 160 54.07 -38.41 -11.76
CA PHE A 160 55.48 -38.10 -11.52
C PHE A 160 56.26 -38.36 -12.82
N LYS A 161 56.43 -37.32 -13.64
CA LYS A 161 57.38 -37.36 -14.76
C LYS A 161 58.78 -37.02 -14.21
N PRO A 162 59.75 -37.95 -14.22
CA PRO A 162 61.15 -37.62 -13.94
C PRO A 162 61.66 -36.65 -15.02
N ILE A 163 62.59 -35.78 -14.64
CA ILE A 163 63.25 -34.85 -15.56
C ILE A 163 64.18 -35.65 -16.48
N SER A 164 64.21 -35.32 -17.78
CA SER A 164 65.05 -36.01 -18.75
C SER A 164 66.54 -35.71 -18.53
N GLU A 165 67.43 -36.60 -18.95
CA GLU A 165 68.88 -36.34 -18.93
C GLU A 165 69.25 -35.13 -19.81
N ASP A 166 68.55 -34.94 -20.93
CA ASP A 166 68.69 -33.74 -21.79
C ASP A 166 68.23 -32.47 -21.07
N ASP A 167 67.07 -32.50 -20.41
CA ASP A 167 66.58 -31.38 -19.60
C ASP A 167 67.51 -31.07 -18.41
N THR A 168 68.13 -32.08 -17.81
CA THR A 168 69.15 -31.91 -16.77
C THR A 168 70.40 -31.23 -17.33
N ALA A 169 70.87 -31.63 -18.51
CA ALA A 169 71.99 -30.98 -19.20
C ALA A 169 71.65 -29.52 -19.57
N ARG A 170 70.40 -29.24 -20.00
CA ARG A 170 69.91 -27.88 -20.25
C ARG A 170 69.96 -27.00 -19.00
N VAL A 171 69.61 -27.53 -17.82
CA VAL A 171 69.71 -26.79 -16.54
C VAL A 171 71.17 -26.58 -16.11
N HIS A 172 72.02 -27.61 -16.27
CA HIS A 172 73.46 -27.54 -16.00
C HIS A 172 74.20 -26.54 -16.91
N ALA A 173 73.68 -26.25 -18.10
CA ALA A 173 74.24 -25.22 -18.98
C ALA A 173 74.03 -23.78 -18.45
N ILE A 174 73.23 -23.59 -17.40
CA ILE A 174 72.91 -22.28 -16.79
C ILE A 174 73.30 -22.21 -15.31
N PHE A 175 73.20 -23.33 -14.59
CA PHE A 175 73.52 -23.42 -13.15
C PHE A 175 74.67 -24.40 -12.90
N SER A 176 75.52 -24.09 -11.93
CA SER A 176 76.62 -24.97 -11.52
C SER A 176 76.13 -26.37 -11.13
N GLU A 177 76.96 -27.40 -11.35
CA GLU A 177 76.62 -28.82 -11.20
C GLU A 177 75.91 -29.13 -9.86
N LYS A 178 76.47 -28.62 -8.77
CA LYS A 178 75.93 -28.73 -7.41
C LYS A 178 74.52 -28.14 -7.29
N ILE A 179 74.32 -26.93 -7.81
CA ILE A 179 73.03 -26.22 -7.73
C ILE A 179 71.99 -26.91 -8.61
N THR A 180 72.39 -27.47 -9.75
CA THR A 180 71.52 -28.33 -10.59
C THR A 180 71.07 -29.57 -9.82
N ALA A 181 71.98 -30.27 -9.13
CA ALA A 181 71.63 -31.43 -8.30
C ALA A 181 70.69 -31.07 -7.13
N ASP A 182 70.93 -29.92 -6.46
CA ASP A 182 70.04 -29.43 -5.39
C ASP A 182 68.63 -29.09 -5.94
N ILE A 183 68.53 -28.47 -7.13
CA ILE A 183 67.24 -28.18 -7.80
C ILE A 183 66.45 -29.47 -8.07
N LEU A 184 67.11 -30.52 -8.59
CA LEU A 184 66.48 -31.82 -8.82
C LEU A 184 66.00 -32.45 -7.50
N SER A 185 66.82 -32.39 -6.44
CA SER A 185 66.45 -32.88 -5.11
C SER A 185 65.24 -32.13 -4.53
N LEU A 186 65.16 -30.82 -4.74
CA LEU A 186 64.01 -29.99 -4.34
C LEU A 186 62.75 -30.32 -5.15
N TYR A 187 62.86 -30.50 -6.46
CA TYR A 187 61.75 -30.90 -7.33
C TYR A 187 61.18 -32.27 -6.92
N GLU A 188 62.03 -33.27 -6.67
CA GLU A 188 61.59 -34.59 -6.19
C GLU A 188 60.86 -34.50 -4.86
N ARG A 189 61.38 -33.76 -3.87
CA ARG A 189 60.75 -33.60 -2.56
C ARG A 189 59.39 -32.92 -2.67
N ALA A 190 59.27 -31.87 -3.50
CA ALA A 190 58.02 -31.17 -3.77
C ALA A 190 57.00 -32.02 -4.56
N ALA A 191 57.47 -32.94 -5.42
CA ALA A 191 56.61 -33.87 -6.14
C ALA A 191 56.12 -35.04 -5.27
N LYS A 192 56.97 -35.58 -4.39
CA LYS A 192 56.64 -36.67 -3.44
C LYS A 192 55.70 -36.23 -2.30
N HIS A 193 55.59 -34.94 -2.02
CA HIS A 193 54.73 -34.38 -0.96
C HIS A 193 53.86 -33.20 -1.44
N PRO A 194 52.90 -33.42 -2.35
CA PRO A 194 52.15 -32.33 -3.01
C PRO A 194 51.26 -31.50 -2.07
N ASN A 195 50.96 -31.99 -0.87
CA ASN A 195 50.06 -31.35 0.10
C ASN A 195 50.80 -30.56 1.21
N LYS A 196 52.14 -30.60 1.26
CA LYS A 196 52.93 -29.80 2.21
C LYS A 196 53.00 -28.34 1.77
N LYS A 197 53.13 -27.40 2.71
CA LYS A 197 53.20 -25.96 2.36
C LYS A 197 54.57 -25.64 1.78
N ALA A 198 54.61 -24.77 0.77
CA ALA A 198 55.84 -24.31 0.11
C ALA A 198 56.97 -23.90 1.07
N ARG A 199 56.64 -23.30 2.22
CA ARG A 199 57.59 -22.85 3.26
C ARG A 199 58.25 -23.98 4.07
N GLU A 200 57.77 -25.22 3.96
CA GLU A 200 58.34 -26.40 4.63
C GLU A 200 59.50 -27.03 3.81
N PHE A 201 59.69 -26.57 2.56
CA PHE A 201 60.80 -26.99 1.71
C PHE A 201 61.91 -25.92 1.74
N PRO A 202 63.20 -26.31 1.78
CA PRO A 202 64.32 -25.37 1.77
C PRO A 202 64.40 -24.64 0.43
N SER A 203 64.61 -23.32 0.45
CA SER A 203 64.91 -22.55 -0.75
C SER A 203 66.40 -22.59 -1.09
N ILE A 204 66.71 -22.81 -2.37
CA ILE A 204 68.06 -22.75 -2.93
C ILE A 204 68.30 -21.33 -3.45
N VAL A 205 69.54 -20.84 -3.42
CA VAL A 205 69.96 -19.58 -4.05
C VAL A 205 71.08 -19.90 -5.03
N SER A 206 70.99 -19.37 -6.26
CA SER A 206 71.99 -19.58 -7.30
C SER A 206 73.23 -18.72 -7.13
N ASP A 207 74.29 -19.08 -7.85
CA ASP A 207 75.37 -18.15 -8.18
C ASP A 207 74.83 -16.88 -8.86
N VAL A 208 75.57 -15.76 -8.79
CA VAL A 208 75.13 -14.45 -9.28
C VAL A 208 75.17 -14.38 -10.82
N ILE A 209 74.01 -14.16 -11.46
CA ILE A 209 73.89 -14.08 -12.92
C ILE A 209 73.73 -12.62 -13.34
N ALA A 210 74.84 -11.95 -13.67
CA ALA A 210 74.83 -10.53 -14.01
C ALA A 210 73.90 -10.18 -15.20
N SER A 211 73.91 -11.00 -16.26
CA SER A 211 73.07 -10.78 -17.45
C SER A 211 71.57 -10.85 -17.14
N LYS A 212 70.82 -9.85 -17.59
CA LYS A 212 69.35 -9.82 -17.46
C LYS A 212 68.67 -10.81 -18.40
N GLU A 213 69.25 -11.05 -19.58
CA GLU A 213 68.70 -12.00 -20.55
C GLU A 213 68.88 -13.44 -20.08
N ASP A 214 70.03 -13.77 -19.51
CA ASP A 214 70.31 -15.15 -19.08
C ASP A 214 69.55 -15.51 -17.81
N ARG A 215 69.32 -14.55 -16.90
CA ARG A 215 68.29 -14.70 -15.85
C ARG A 215 66.91 -14.96 -16.45
N ALA A 216 66.50 -14.21 -17.47
CA ALA A 216 65.21 -14.43 -18.13
C ALA A 216 65.12 -15.75 -18.93
N LYS A 217 66.25 -16.35 -19.32
CA LYS A 217 66.33 -17.74 -19.84
C LYS A 217 66.17 -18.73 -18.68
N ALA A 218 66.93 -18.57 -17.61
CA ALA A 218 66.91 -19.41 -16.41
C ALA A 218 65.51 -19.53 -15.77
N HIS A 219 64.82 -18.39 -15.57
CA HIS A 219 63.46 -18.34 -15.03
C HIS A 219 62.43 -19.06 -15.92
N ARG A 220 62.62 -19.08 -17.24
CA ARG A 220 61.77 -19.83 -18.18
C ARG A 220 62.11 -21.33 -18.13
N LEU A 221 63.39 -21.68 -18.19
CA LEU A 221 63.84 -23.07 -18.20
C LEU A 221 63.40 -23.85 -16.95
N ILE A 222 63.57 -23.28 -15.74
CA ILE A 222 63.09 -23.96 -14.52
C ILE A 222 61.56 -24.10 -14.52
N ARG A 223 60.82 -23.11 -15.02
CA ARG A 223 59.34 -23.17 -15.10
C ARG A 223 58.85 -24.24 -16.08
N GLU A 224 59.58 -24.44 -17.18
CA GLU A 224 59.37 -25.46 -18.21
C GLU A 224 59.72 -26.85 -17.65
N VAL A 225 60.99 -27.10 -17.32
CA VAL A 225 61.52 -28.40 -16.88
C VAL A 225 60.84 -28.90 -15.61
N CYS A 226 60.62 -28.03 -14.61
CA CYS A 226 59.96 -28.40 -13.36
C CYS A 226 58.43 -28.29 -13.41
N ASN A 227 57.81 -28.18 -14.60
CA ASN A 227 56.36 -28.13 -14.80
C ASN A 227 55.62 -27.10 -13.90
N SER A 228 56.27 -25.96 -13.64
CA SER A 228 55.81 -24.93 -12.68
C SER A 228 55.56 -25.39 -11.24
N ARG A 229 56.16 -26.51 -10.78
CA ARG A 229 56.17 -26.95 -9.37
C ARG A 229 57.23 -26.24 -8.51
N LEU A 230 58.22 -25.61 -9.14
CA LEU A 230 59.15 -24.69 -8.48
C LEU A 230 58.87 -23.26 -8.95
N GLU A 231 58.98 -22.33 -8.01
CA GLU A 231 58.91 -20.88 -8.22
C GLU A 231 60.31 -20.28 -8.13
N THR A 232 60.58 -19.27 -8.96
CA THR A 232 61.91 -18.66 -9.09
C THR A 232 61.82 -17.14 -9.07
N ALA A 233 62.59 -16.50 -8.19
CA ALA A 233 62.63 -15.05 -8.01
C ALA A 233 64.07 -14.55 -8.03
N THR A 234 64.33 -13.42 -8.71
CA THR A 234 65.64 -12.77 -8.66
C THR A 234 65.76 -11.98 -7.35
N GLU A 235 66.83 -12.17 -6.57
CA GLU A 235 67.11 -11.30 -5.41
C GLU A 235 68.01 -10.11 -5.83
N GLY A 236 68.15 -9.11 -4.94
CA GLY A 236 68.71 -7.79 -5.29
C GLY A 236 70.19 -7.77 -5.66
N ASP A 237 70.91 -8.85 -5.35
CA ASP A 237 72.31 -9.10 -5.73
C ASP A 237 72.47 -9.68 -7.14
N ASN A 238 71.37 -9.96 -7.85
CA ASN A 238 71.28 -10.67 -9.13
C ASN A 238 71.47 -12.20 -9.06
N SER A 239 71.38 -12.80 -7.87
CA SER A 239 71.15 -14.25 -7.72
C SER A 239 69.70 -14.63 -8.08
N ILE A 240 69.43 -15.91 -8.30
CA ILE A 240 68.08 -16.48 -8.44
C ILE A 240 67.80 -17.41 -7.27
N LYS A 241 66.76 -17.09 -6.52
CA LYS A 241 66.19 -17.93 -5.46
C LYS A 241 65.14 -18.87 -6.03
N ILE A 242 65.19 -20.11 -5.61
CA ILE A 242 64.40 -21.23 -6.12
C ILE A 242 63.72 -21.90 -4.93
N SER A 243 62.40 -21.99 -4.95
CA SER A 243 61.58 -22.57 -3.87
C SER A 243 60.44 -23.41 -4.41
N ALA A 244 59.88 -24.31 -3.60
CA ALA A 244 58.66 -25.03 -3.97
C ALA A 244 57.51 -24.03 -4.22
N ALA A 245 56.77 -24.21 -5.33
CA ALA A 245 55.60 -23.39 -5.63
C ALA A 245 54.42 -23.77 -4.70
N PRO A 246 53.56 -22.82 -4.32
CA PRO A 246 52.37 -23.14 -3.54
C PRO A 246 51.40 -24.04 -4.34
N PRO A 247 50.67 -24.98 -3.70
CA PRO A 247 49.69 -25.83 -4.40
C PRO A 247 48.64 -24.98 -5.13
N ARG A 248 48.40 -25.24 -6.42
CA ARG A 248 47.60 -24.36 -7.32
C ARG A 248 46.16 -24.07 -6.87
N GLU A 249 45.60 -24.84 -5.93
CA GLU A 249 44.33 -24.50 -5.28
C GLU A 249 44.41 -23.26 -4.37
N SER A 250 45.57 -22.97 -3.76
CA SER A 250 45.71 -21.84 -2.85
C SER A 250 45.68 -20.50 -3.59
N GLN A 251 46.31 -20.40 -4.77
CA GLN A 251 46.20 -19.21 -5.63
C GLN A 251 44.77 -19.01 -6.15
N ARG A 252 44.09 -20.08 -6.60
CA ARG A 252 42.66 -19.99 -6.94
C ARG A 252 41.79 -19.57 -5.75
N ARG A 253 42.08 -20.04 -4.52
CA ARG A 253 41.42 -19.54 -3.30
C ARG A 253 41.78 -18.09 -3.01
N GLN A 254 43.00 -17.64 -3.26
CA GLN A 254 43.45 -16.28 -2.93
C GLN A 254 42.83 -15.23 -3.86
N ASP A 255 42.76 -15.48 -5.17
CA ASP A 255 42.02 -14.63 -6.12
C ASP A 255 40.52 -14.61 -5.79
N LYS A 256 39.95 -15.77 -5.40
CA LYS A 256 38.53 -15.85 -5.00
C LYS A 256 38.28 -15.04 -3.72
N LEU A 257 39.12 -15.18 -2.70
CA LEU A 257 39.09 -14.40 -1.46
C LEU A 257 39.26 -12.89 -1.72
N GLN A 258 40.06 -12.49 -2.72
CA GLN A 258 40.25 -11.08 -3.04
C GLN A 258 39.02 -10.49 -3.75
N ARG A 259 38.33 -11.26 -4.59
CA ARG A 259 36.99 -10.91 -5.12
C ARG A 259 35.91 -10.89 -4.03
N GLU A 260 35.87 -11.90 -3.18
CA GLU A 260 34.90 -12.04 -2.06
C GLU A 260 35.04 -10.88 -1.04
N ARG A 261 36.24 -10.29 -0.86
CA ARG A 261 36.43 -9.07 -0.05
C ARG A 261 35.75 -7.80 -0.61
N THR A 262 35.25 -7.82 -1.85
CA THR A 262 34.45 -6.72 -2.44
C THR A 262 32.96 -7.04 -2.59
N GLY A 263 32.50 -8.24 -2.18
CA GLY A 263 31.11 -8.66 -2.36
C GLY A 263 30.64 -9.69 -1.34
N GLY A 264 29.92 -9.22 -0.32
CA GLY A 264 29.07 -10.06 0.55
C GLY A 264 29.77 -10.85 1.65
N ARG A 265 29.49 -10.49 2.91
CA ARG A 265 29.68 -11.41 4.05
C ARG A 265 28.66 -12.55 3.97
N SER A 266 28.98 -13.64 3.29
CA SER A 266 28.38 -14.93 3.61
C SER A 266 29.23 -15.63 4.67
N GLY A 267 28.61 -15.97 5.80
CA GLY A 267 29.22 -16.88 6.77
C GLY A 267 29.06 -18.32 6.27
N LYS A 268 30.06 -19.17 6.49
CA LYS A 268 29.88 -20.62 6.33
C LYS A 268 28.71 -21.04 7.25
N GLY A 269 27.65 -21.59 6.65
CA GLY A 269 26.42 -21.99 7.37
C GLY A 269 25.16 -21.18 7.01
N ARG A 270 25.22 -20.19 6.11
CA ARG A 270 23.99 -19.62 5.52
C ARG A 270 23.60 -20.34 4.23
N LEU A 271 22.38 -20.87 4.20
CA LEU A 271 21.66 -21.33 3.00
C LEU A 271 21.57 -20.21 1.95
N GLY A 272 21.52 -20.59 0.68
CA GLY A 272 21.21 -19.71 -0.44
C GLY A 272 19.74 -19.25 -0.43
N TRP A 273 19.46 -18.11 -1.07
CA TRP A 273 18.07 -17.63 -1.20
C TRP A 273 17.19 -18.61 -1.97
N ASP A 274 17.76 -19.28 -2.99
CA ASP A 274 17.08 -20.32 -3.77
C ASP A 274 16.79 -21.58 -2.94
N GLU A 275 17.64 -21.89 -1.94
CA GLU A 275 17.46 -23.01 -1.00
C GLU A 275 16.44 -22.68 0.10
N LEU A 276 16.19 -21.39 0.37
CA LEU A 276 15.19 -20.91 1.32
C LEU A 276 13.78 -20.78 0.72
N GLY A 277 13.64 -20.73 -0.61
CA GLY A 277 12.36 -20.54 -1.33
C GLY A 277 12.28 -19.26 -2.19
N GLY A 278 13.24 -18.33 -2.04
CA GLY A 278 13.38 -17.18 -2.93
C GLY A 278 14.02 -15.94 -2.31
N GLU A 279 14.10 -14.87 -3.10
CA GLU A 279 14.73 -13.60 -2.69
C GLU A 279 13.81 -12.68 -1.85
N TYR A 280 12.52 -12.98 -1.72
CA TYR A 280 11.57 -12.11 -1.03
C TYR A 280 11.01 -12.83 0.21
N LEU A 281 11.26 -12.26 1.38
CA LEU A 281 10.63 -12.67 2.62
C LEU A 281 9.25 -12.00 2.70
N HIS A 282 8.19 -12.77 2.53
CA HIS A 282 6.82 -12.38 2.84
C HIS A 282 6.52 -12.59 4.32
N PHE A 283 5.61 -11.79 4.86
CA PHE A 283 5.16 -11.82 6.23
C PHE A 283 3.76 -11.20 6.35
N THR A 284 3.02 -11.61 7.37
CA THR A 284 1.79 -10.92 7.78
C THR A 284 2.16 -9.75 8.68
N LEU A 285 1.65 -8.57 8.33
CA LEU A 285 1.70 -7.35 9.13
C LEU A 285 0.34 -7.14 9.78
N TYR A 286 0.30 -7.27 11.11
CA TYR A 286 -0.80 -6.84 11.96
C TYR A 286 -0.47 -5.46 12.52
N LYS A 287 -1.41 -4.50 12.48
CA LYS A 287 -1.21 -3.14 13.01
C LYS A 287 -2.48 -2.55 13.60
N GLU A 288 -2.31 -1.70 14.62
CA GLU A 288 -3.39 -1.11 15.40
C GLU A 288 -3.23 0.41 15.46
N ASN A 289 -4.25 1.17 15.07
CA ASN A 289 -4.26 2.64 15.09
C ASN A 289 -3.06 3.31 14.35
N LYS A 290 -2.39 2.58 13.45
CA LYS A 290 -1.16 2.98 12.74
C LYS A 290 -1.31 2.90 11.22
N GLU A 291 -0.58 3.78 10.54
CA GLU A 291 -0.50 3.78 9.09
C GLU A 291 0.51 2.75 8.59
N THR A 292 0.22 2.12 7.45
CA THR A 292 1.08 1.12 6.80
C THR A 292 2.50 1.64 6.58
N MET A 293 2.62 2.89 6.11
CA MET A 293 3.91 3.51 5.80
C MET A 293 4.70 3.93 7.05
N ASP A 294 4.05 4.28 8.16
CA ASP A 294 4.71 4.56 9.45
C ASP A 294 5.47 3.30 9.93
N VAL A 295 4.80 2.15 9.90
CA VAL A 295 5.37 0.87 10.35
C VAL A 295 6.50 0.41 9.42
N ILE A 296 6.29 0.47 8.10
CA ILE A 296 7.33 0.10 7.12
C ILE A 296 8.54 1.05 7.21
N PHE A 297 8.34 2.35 7.44
CA PHE A 297 9.44 3.29 7.63
C PHE A 297 10.26 2.98 8.90
N PHE A 298 9.59 2.68 10.02
CA PHE A 298 10.25 2.26 11.25
C PHE A 298 11.10 1.00 11.04
N ILE A 299 10.51 -0.08 10.48
CA ILE A 299 11.21 -1.33 10.19
C ILE A 299 12.40 -1.08 9.25
N ALA A 300 12.21 -0.33 8.16
CA ALA A 300 13.26 0.00 7.21
C ALA A 300 14.43 0.74 7.89
N SER A 301 14.14 1.68 8.80
CA SER A 301 15.16 2.43 9.56
C SER A 301 16.00 1.51 10.46
N GLN A 302 15.37 0.62 11.23
CA GLN A 302 16.07 -0.34 12.10
C GLN A 302 16.88 -1.34 11.29
N MET A 303 16.34 -1.78 10.15
CA MET A 303 17.04 -2.66 9.20
C MET A 303 18.14 -1.97 8.39
N LYS A 304 18.23 -0.64 8.43
CA LYS A 304 19.13 0.19 7.59
C LYS A 304 18.91 -0.07 6.08
N LEU A 305 17.64 -0.25 5.71
CA LEU A 305 17.16 -0.42 4.34
C LEU A 305 16.39 0.84 3.89
N THR A 306 16.17 0.97 2.58
CA THR A 306 15.20 1.93 2.05
C THR A 306 13.81 1.30 1.95
N THR A 307 12.75 2.12 2.04
CA THR A 307 11.36 1.64 1.88
C THR A 307 11.11 0.94 0.53
N LYS A 308 11.92 1.21 -0.50
CA LYS A 308 11.88 0.55 -1.81
C LYS A 308 12.24 -0.94 -1.81
N HIS A 309 12.73 -1.48 -0.69
CA HIS A 309 12.94 -2.93 -0.55
C HIS A 309 11.70 -3.66 -0.05
N PHE A 310 10.67 -2.93 0.37
CA PHE A 310 9.39 -3.45 0.84
C PHE A 310 8.33 -3.35 -0.25
N GLY A 311 7.43 -4.33 -0.29
CA GLY A 311 6.26 -4.36 -1.17
C GLY A 311 5.03 -4.82 -0.39
N PHE A 312 3.85 -4.35 -0.78
CA PHE A 312 2.56 -4.66 -0.15
C PHE A 312 1.44 -4.41 -1.17
N ALA A 313 0.34 -5.15 -1.06
CA ALA A 313 -0.73 -5.12 -2.04
C ALA A 313 -1.58 -3.83 -1.99
N GLY A 314 -1.77 -3.25 -0.80
CA GLY A 314 -2.39 -1.93 -0.62
C GLY A 314 -2.19 -1.35 0.78
N THR A 315 -2.44 -0.05 0.95
CA THR A 315 -2.46 0.58 2.28
C THR A 315 -3.80 0.35 2.98
N LYS A 316 -3.80 -0.05 4.25
CA LYS A 316 -5.03 -0.21 5.07
C LYS A 316 -5.22 0.98 6.02
N ASP A 317 -6.47 1.22 6.42
CA ASP A 317 -6.90 2.24 7.38
C ASP A 317 -5.92 2.46 8.55
N ARG A 318 -5.67 3.74 8.89
CA ARG A 318 -4.93 4.09 10.11
C ARG A 318 -5.73 3.75 11.37
N ARG A 319 -6.92 4.32 11.52
CA ARG A 319 -7.80 4.10 12.68
C ARG A 319 -8.66 2.86 12.45
N ALA A 320 -8.02 1.72 12.70
CA ALA A 320 -8.54 0.35 12.58
C ALA A 320 -7.57 -0.61 13.29
N VAL A 321 -7.98 -1.87 13.45
CA VAL A 321 -7.06 -3.02 13.52
C VAL A 321 -6.98 -3.61 12.12
N THR A 322 -5.78 -3.88 11.59
CA THR A 322 -5.67 -4.37 10.20
C THR A 322 -4.59 -5.43 10.02
N THR A 323 -4.93 -6.50 9.30
CA THR A 323 -4.04 -7.60 8.91
C THR A 323 -3.81 -7.57 7.40
N GLN A 324 -2.55 -7.47 6.96
CA GLN A 324 -2.18 -7.43 5.53
C GLN A 324 -0.87 -8.16 5.22
N ARG A 325 -0.66 -8.62 3.98
CA ARG A 325 0.59 -9.22 3.54
C ARG A 325 1.56 -8.11 3.15
N ALA A 326 2.82 -8.29 3.53
CA ALA A 326 3.92 -7.45 3.10
C ALA A 326 5.13 -8.34 2.80
N CYS A 327 6.04 -7.85 1.96
CA CYS A 327 7.28 -8.56 1.62
C CYS A 327 8.49 -7.63 1.73
N VAL A 328 9.69 -8.21 1.92
CA VAL A 328 10.97 -7.49 1.93
C VAL A 328 12.06 -8.28 1.21
N LYS A 329 12.79 -7.62 0.30
CA LYS A 329 13.80 -8.28 -0.54
C LYS A 329 15.14 -8.52 0.19
N ARG A 330 15.64 -9.76 0.14
CA ARG A 330 16.93 -10.26 0.67
C ARG A 330 17.14 -9.98 2.17
N VAL A 331 16.13 -10.34 2.96
CA VAL A 331 16.14 -10.30 4.44
C VAL A 331 15.79 -11.69 4.96
N GLN A 332 16.42 -12.12 6.06
CA GLN A 332 16.10 -13.40 6.71
C GLN A 332 15.02 -13.24 7.78
N ALA A 333 14.14 -14.23 7.91
CA ALA A 333 13.00 -14.24 8.81
C ALA A 333 13.37 -13.89 10.26
N GLN A 334 14.41 -14.51 10.84
CA GLN A 334 14.89 -14.19 12.19
C GLN A 334 15.14 -12.69 12.38
N ARG A 335 15.87 -12.05 11.45
CA ARG A 335 16.18 -10.61 11.54
C ARG A 335 14.92 -9.73 11.43
N MET A 336 13.89 -10.21 10.76
CA MET A 336 12.60 -9.53 10.64
C MET A 336 11.80 -9.67 11.95
N PHE A 337 11.78 -10.86 12.54
CA PHE A 337 11.21 -11.13 13.86
C PHE A 337 11.89 -10.33 14.98
N ASP A 338 13.23 -10.27 15.00
CA ASP A 338 14.01 -9.50 15.98
C ASP A 338 13.57 -8.01 16.00
N VAL A 339 13.32 -7.43 14.83
CA VAL A 339 12.80 -6.06 14.68
C VAL A 339 11.30 -6.00 15.01
N GLY A 340 10.53 -7.04 14.68
CA GLY A 340 9.11 -7.19 15.03
C GLY A 340 8.84 -7.09 16.52
N GLN A 341 9.73 -7.63 17.37
CA GLN A 341 9.61 -7.52 18.83
C GLN A 341 9.71 -6.07 19.34
N SER A 342 10.35 -5.17 18.58
CA SER A 342 10.46 -3.73 18.91
C SER A 342 9.27 -2.88 18.44
N LEU A 343 8.24 -3.49 17.84
CA LEU A 343 7.08 -2.78 17.32
C LEU A 343 6.03 -2.52 18.42
N TYR A 344 5.83 -1.25 18.72
CA TYR A 344 4.64 -0.75 19.42
C TYR A 344 3.41 -0.80 18.50
N ASN A 345 2.28 -1.33 18.96
CA ASN A 345 0.97 -1.41 18.25
C ASN A 345 1.05 -1.97 16.81
N ALA A 346 1.97 -2.89 16.58
CA ALA A 346 2.05 -3.73 15.38
C ALA A 346 2.79 -5.02 15.71
N LYS A 347 2.49 -6.10 14.98
CA LYS A 347 3.14 -7.42 15.09
C LYS A 347 3.43 -7.97 13.70
N LEU A 348 4.42 -8.85 13.62
CA LEU A 348 4.85 -9.53 12.40
C LEU A 348 4.76 -11.04 12.62
N GLY A 349 4.32 -11.78 11.61
CA GLY A 349 4.21 -13.24 11.67
C GLY A 349 4.11 -13.89 10.30
N ASP A 350 3.80 -15.18 10.30
CA ASP A 350 3.55 -16.02 9.11
C ASP A 350 4.64 -15.87 8.01
N PHE A 351 5.91 -15.84 8.44
CA PHE A 351 7.05 -15.60 7.57
C PHE A 351 7.23 -16.71 6.53
N GLU A 352 7.50 -16.33 5.28
CA GLU A 352 7.60 -17.24 4.14
C GLU A 352 8.59 -16.67 3.11
N TYR A 353 9.39 -17.49 2.43
CA TYR A 353 10.24 -17.02 1.34
C TYR A 353 9.63 -17.39 0.00
N LEU A 354 9.48 -16.41 -0.90
CA LEU A 354 8.93 -16.59 -2.24
C LEU A 354 9.85 -15.96 -3.30
N PRO A 355 9.80 -16.43 -4.57
CA PRO A 355 10.67 -15.92 -5.64
C PRO A 355 10.25 -14.53 -6.13
N HIS A 356 8.97 -14.18 -6.00
CA HIS A 356 8.40 -12.89 -6.37
C HIS A 356 8.11 -12.03 -5.12
N GLY A 357 8.12 -10.71 -5.28
CA GLY A 357 7.63 -9.78 -4.26
C GLY A 357 6.19 -9.35 -4.54
N LEU A 358 5.57 -8.64 -3.60
CA LEU A 358 4.26 -8.01 -3.76
C LEU A 358 4.37 -6.67 -4.49
N GLN A 359 3.47 -6.46 -5.44
CA GLN A 359 3.18 -5.21 -6.11
C GLN A 359 1.87 -4.61 -5.59
N LEU A 360 1.67 -3.32 -5.87
CA LEU A 360 0.44 -2.62 -5.55
C LEU A 360 -0.66 -3.17 -6.48
N GLY A 361 -1.80 -3.60 -5.91
CA GLY A 361 -2.85 -4.32 -6.64
C GLY A 361 -2.91 -5.84 -6.38
N ASP A 362 -1.92 -6.46 -5.73
CA ASP A 362 -1.87 -7.91 -5.48
C ASP A 362 -2.86 -8.40 -4.37
N LEU A 363 -4.12 -7.93 -4.39
CA LEU A 363 -5.21 -8.36 -3.50
C LEU A 363 -6.51 -8.55 -4.28
N ASN A 364 -7.33 -9.51 -3.85
CA ASN A 364 -8.69 -9.66 -4.38
C ASN A 364 -9.68 -8.69 -3.70
N GLY A 365 -9.41 -8.32 -2.44
CA GLY A 365 -10.30 -7.45 -1.67
C GLY A 365 -9.91 -7.33 -0.21
N ASN A 366 -10.87 -6.92 0.62
CA ASN A 366 -10.73 -6.83 2.06
C ASN A 366 -12.01 -7.34 2.74
N GLU A 367 -11.83 -8.13 3.78
CA GLU A 367 -12.88 -8.45 4.74
C GLU A 367 -12.89 -7.37 5.82
N PHE A 368 -14.06 -6.80 6.07
CA PHE A 368 -14.30 -5.82 7.13
C PHE A 368 -15.17 -6.47 8.21
N VAL A 369 -14.76 -6.34 9.47
CA VAL A 369 -15.64 -6.60 10.62
C VAL A 369 -15.83 -5.28 11.36
N ILE A 370 -17.06 -4.79 11.38
CA ILE A 370 -17.42 -3.44 11.79
C ILE A 370 -18.43 -3.52 12.93
N THR A 371 -18.01 -3.09 14.11
CA THR A 371 -18.92 -2.89 15.26
C THR A 371 -19.49 -1.48 15.18
N LEU A 372 -20.80 -1.41 15.04
CA LEU A 372 -21.59 -0.18 15.19
C LEU A 372 -22.13 -0.18 16.62
N LYS A 373 -21.76 0.83 17.42
CA LYS A 373 -22.21 1.00 18.80
C LYS A 373 -23.44 1.92 18.88
N ASP A 374 -24.10 1.98 20.02
CA ASP A 374 -25.22 2.91 20.29
C ASP A 374 -26.28 2.91 19.15
N CYS A 375 -26.76 1.71 18.79
CA CYS A 375 -27.62 1.51 17.62
C CYS A 375 -29.10 1.76 17.95
N HIS A 376 -29.76 2.53 17.09
CA HIS A 376 -31.15 2.98 17.22
C HIS A 376 -31.96 2.62 15.97
N PHE A 377 -33.18 2.13 16.16
CA PHE A 377 -34.03 1.57 15.11
C PHE A 377 -35.40 2.27 15.00
N PRO A 378 -35.96 2.44 13.78
CA PRO A 378 -37.27 3.10 13.62
C PRO A 378 -38.39 2.35 14.35
N GLY A 379 -39.08 3.04 15.26
CA GLY A 379 -40.17 2.48 16.05
C GLY A 379 -39.76 1.85 17.39
N GLU A 380 -38.55 2.11 17.89
CA GLU A 380 -38.10 1.61 19.20
C GLU A 380 -38.64 2.38 20.42
N GLU A 381 -39.28 3.53 20.21
CA GLU A 381 -39.72 4.42 21.29
C GLU A 381 -40.71 3.73 22.25
N GLY A 382 -40.33 3.61 23.52
CA GLY A 382 -41.15 3.00 24.57
C GLY A 382 -41.13 1.46 24.59
N LEU A 383 -40.31 0.80 23.78
CA LEU A 383 -40.09 -0.65 23.85
C LEU A 383 -39.08 -1.03 24.95
N ASP A 384 -39.27 -2.20 25.56
CA ASP A 384 -38.27 -2.82 26.44
C ASP A 384 -37.05 -3.33 25.65
N HIS A 385 -35.93 -3.55 26.32
CA HIS A 385 -34.68 -3.96 25.66
C HIS A 385 -34.82 -5.26 24.85
N SER A 386 -35.61 -6.24 25.30
CA SER A 386 -35.80 -7.51 24.56
C SER A 386 -36.62 -7.33 23.28
N SER A 387 -37.66 -6.48 23.32
CA SER A 387 -38.40 -6.07 22.12
C SER A 387 -37.55 -5.22 21.17
N ARG A 388 -36.66 -4.36 21.69
CA ARG A 388 -35.72 -3.58 20.87
C ARG A 388 -34.70 -4.47 20.15
N LEU A 389 -34.20 -5.53 20.78
CA LEU A 389 -33.34 -6.53 20.13
C LEU A 389 -34.08 -7.24 18.98
N GLN A 390 -35.30 -7.72 19.20
CA GLN A 390 -36.10 -8.38 18.16
C GLN A 390 -36.45 -7.43 17.00
N LEU A 391 -36.72 -6.15 17.30
CA LEU A 391 -36.90 -5.11 16.28
C LEU A 391 -35.62 -4.86 15.48
N ALA A 392 -34.46 -4.82 16.14
CA ALA A 392 -33.16 -4.67 15.48
C ALA A 392 -32.88 -5.82 14.52
N GLU A 393 -33.03 -7.07 14.97
CA GLU A 393 -32.89 -8.28 14.15
C GLU A 393 -33.83 -8.25 12.93
N GLY A 394 -35.12 -8.00 13.16
CA GLY A 394 -36.14 -7.94 12.10
C GLY A 394 -36.02 -6.73 11.16
N VAL A 395 -35.26 -5.68 11.50
CA VAL A 395 -34.88 -4.61 10.57
C VAL A 395 -33.63 -5.01 9.78
N LEU A 396 -32.59 -5.50 10.47
CA LEU A 396 -31.32 -5.89 9.87
C LEU A 396 -31.48 -7.00 8.85
N GLU A 397 -32.25 -8.06 9.15
CA GLU A 397 -32.48 -9.17 8.23
C GLU A 397 -33.02 -8.68 6.87
N ARG A 398 -34.02 -7.79 6.88
CA ARG A 398 -34.61 -7.22 5.67
C ARG A 398 -33.62 -6.31 4.93
N SER A 399 -32.98 -5.38 5.64
CA SER A 399 -32.06 -4.42 5.04
C SER A 399 -30.81 -5.08 4.47
N ILE A 400 -30.27 -6.09 5.15
CA ILE A 400 -29.08 -6.84 4.74
C ILE A 400 -29.40 -7.83 3.62
N THR A 401 -30.57 -8.48 3.61
CA THR A 401 -30.98 -9.34 2.48
C THR A 401 -31.07 -8.53 1.18
N ALA A 402 -31.76 -7.40 1.20
CA ALA A 402 -31.86 -6.54 0.02
C ALA A 402 -30.51 -5.93 -0.41
N PHE A 403 -29.66 -5.52 0.55
CA PHE A 403 -28.30 -5.06 0.27
C PHE A 403 -27.41 -6.18 -0.30
N ARG A 404 -27.54 -7.41 0.18
CA ARG A 404 -26.84 -8.60 -0.35
C ARG A 404 -27.28 -8.92 -1.78
N GLU A 405 -28.53 -8.64 -2.16
CA GLU A 405 -29.01 -8.82 -3.54
C GLU A 405 -28.59 -7.68 -4.47
N GLN A 406 -28.90 -6.43 -4.10
CA GLN A 406 -28.78 -5.28 -4.99
C GLN A 406 -27.40 -4.59 -4.95
N GLY A 407 -26.67 -4.69 -3.84
CA GLY A 407 -25.39 -4.01 -3.64
C GLY A 407 -25.53 -2.51 -3.38
N PHE A 408 -24.53 -1.74 -3.81
CA PHE A 408 -24.45 -0.27 -3.64
C PHE A 408 -23.69 0.39 -4.80
N ILE A 409 -23.90 1.69 -5.01
CA ILE A 409 -23.18 2.48 -6.02
C ILE A 409 -21.73 2.66 -5.56
N ASN A 410 -20.77 2.34 -6.42
CA ASN A 410 -19.34 2.24 -6.07
C ASN A 410 -18.62 3.60 -6.03
N TYR A 411 -19.26 4.61 -5.39
CA TYR A 411 -18.74 5.95 -5.21
C TYR A 411 -17.36 5.97 -4.53
N TYR A 412 -16.58 7.00 -4.85
CA TYR A 412 -15.45 7.39 -4.00
C TYR A 412 -15.98 7.99 -2.70
N GLY A 413 -15.61 7.39 -1.58
CA GLY A 413 -15.95 7.92 -0.25
C GLY A 413 -15.19 9.21 0.06
N LEU A 414 -15.67 9.95 1.07
CA LEU A 414 -15.12 11.26 1.48
C LEU A 414 -13.59 11.25 1.75
N GLN A 415 -13.01 10.09 2.08
CA GLN A 415 -11.58 9.89 2.26
C GLN A 415 -10.74 10.23 0.99
N ARG A 416 -11.23 9.95 -0.22
CA ARG A 416 -10.55 10.27 -1.50
C ARG A 416 -10.44 11.78 -1.74
N PHE A 417 -11.31 12.57 -1.09
CA PHE A 417 -11.38 14.02 -1.19
C PHE A 417 -10.63 14.77 -0.08
N GLY A 418 -10.16 14.03 0.95
CA GLY A 418 -9.40 14.55 2.08
C GLY A 418 -10.27 15.15 3.20
N THR A 419 -9.64 15.43 4.35
CA THR A 419 -10.30 15.91 5.58
C THR A 419 -10.02 17.39 5.90
N PHE A 420 -9.29 18.09 5.02
CA PHE A 420 -8.97 19.51 5.16
C PHE A 420 -10.10 20.41 4.64
N SER A 421 -10.01 21.72 4.93
CA SER A 421 -11.01 22.71 4.54
C SER A 421 -11.07 23.03 3.03
N ALA A 422 -9.96 22.82 2.32
CA ALA A 422 -9.91 22.85 0.86
C ALA A 422 -9.96 21.42 0.32
N GLY A 423 -10.78 21.19 -0.71
CA GLY A 423 -10.98 19.88 -1.30
C GLY A 423 -9.78 19.41 -2.13
N THR A 424 -9.39 18.14 -1.99
CA THR A 424 -8.31 17.53 -2.80
C THR A 424 -8.63 17.62 -4.30
N GLN A 425 -9.91 17.50 -4.66
CA GLN A 425 -10.45 17.67 -6.02
C GLN A 425 -10.41 19.12 -6.54
N GLU A 426 -10.46 20.12 -5.66
CA GLU A 426 -10.40 21.55 -6.02
C GLU A 426 -8.97 21.93 -6.41
N ILE A 427 -7.98 21.42 -5.66
CA ILE A 427 -6.56 21.50 -5.99
C ILE A 427 -6.27 20.77 -7.32
N GLY A 428 -6.85 19.58 -7.51
CA GLY A 428 -6.77 18.81 -8.76
C GLY A 428 -7.30 19.58 -9.97
N CYS A 429 -8.49 20.15 -9.84
CA CYS A 429 -9.10 21.02 -10.85
C CYS A 429 -8.16 22.17 -11.22
N LYS A 430 -7.62 22.89 -10.23
CA LYS A 430 -6.71 24.02 -10.45
C LYS A 430 -5.41 23.63 -11.18
N ILE A 431 -4.83 22.47 -10.85
CA ILE A 431 -3.68 21.92 -11.56
C ILE A 431 -4.02 21.62 -13.03
N LEU A 432 -5.22 21.08 -13.30
CA LEU A 432 -5.69 20.74 -14.65
C LEU A 432 -6.13 21.98 -15.47
N GLN A 433 -6.42 23.11 -14.82
CA GLN A 433 -6.69 24.42 -15.43
C GLN A 433 -5.42 25.19 -15.85
N ASP A 434 -4.21 24.71 -15.52
CA ASP A 434 -2.93 25.45 -15.61
C ASP A 434 -2.86 26.67 -14.64
N ASP A 435 -3.81 26.80 -13.70
CA ASP A 435 -3.80 27.78 -12.60
C ASP A 435 -2.98 27.25 -11.42
N LEU A 436 -1.68 27.17 -11.65
CA LEU A 436 -0.70 26.67 -10.69
C LEU A 436 -0.58 27.60 -9.46
N SER A 437 -0.92 28.88 -9.62
CA SER A 437 -1.09 29.86 -8.54
C SER A 437 -2.18 29.45 -7.56
N GLY A 438 -3.43 29.31 -8.04
CA GLY A 438 -4.57 28.90 -7.21
C GLY A 438 -4.39 27.51 -6.62
N ALA A 439 -3.77 26.57 -7.35
CA ALA A 439 -3.41 25.26 -6.81
C ALA A 439 -2.47 25.36 -5.59
N VAL A 440 -1.41 26.16 -5.67
CA VAL A 440 -0.50 26.40 -4.54
C VAL A 440 -1.21 27.11 -3.39
N GLU A 441 -2.03 28.12 -3.67
CA GLU A 441 -2.76 28.87 -2.63
C GLU A 441 -3.78 27.99 -1.87
N LEU A 442 -4.47 27.08 -2.56
CA LEU A 442 -5.35 26.09 -1.91
C LEU A 442 -4.57 25.11 -1.02
N ILE A 443 -3.39 24.63 -1.44
CA ILE A 443 -2.53 23.78 -0.59
C ILE A 443 -2.02 24.57 0.63
N MET A 444 -1.70 25.86 0.46
CA MET A 444 -1.30 26.75 1.56
C MET A 444 -2.48 27.25 2.42
N SER A 445 -3.72 26.83 2.15
CA SER A 445 -4.90 27.31 2.89
C SER A 445 -5.04 26.66 4.27
N PHE A 446 -5.71 27.38 5.18
CA PHE A 446 -6.06 26.95 6.53
C PHE A 446 -7.32 27.72 6.98
N PRO A 447 -8.16 27.16 7.88
CA PRO A 447 -9.21 27.92 8.55
C PRO A 447 -8.62 28.93 9.55
N ASP A 448 -9.11 30.16 9.57
CA ASP A 448 -8.63 31.18 10.52
C ASP A 448 -8.92 30.80 11.98
N SER A 449 -9.96 30.02 12.25
CA SER A 449 -10.28 29.43 13.56
C SER A 449 -9.20 28.48 14.11
N TYR A 450 -8.18 28.11 13.32
CA TYR A 450 -7.02 27.35 13.81
C TYR A 450 -5.92 28.27 14.40
N LEU A 451 -6.02 29.60 14.22
CA LEU A 451 -5.14 30.61 14.81
C LEU A 451 -5.67 31.16 16.13
N GLU A 452 -6.99 31.09 16.34
CA GLU A 452 -7.68 31.64 17.51
C GLU A 452 -7.42 30.83 18.78
N ASN A 453 -6.28 31.08 19.43
CA ASN A 453 -6.02 30.71 20.83
C ASN A 453 -4.86 31.51 21.48
N ASN A 454 -4.01 32.20 20.70
CA ASN A 454 -2.79 32.86 21.21
C ASN A 454 -2.97 34.33 21.69
N GLY A 455 -4.20 34.79 21.95
CA GLY A 455 -4.43 36.01 22.75
C GLY A 455 -5.59 36.91 22.32
N SER A 456 -6.67 36.90 23.10
CA SER A 456 -7.65 37.98 23.27
C SER A 456 -8.44 37.78 24.57
N SER A 457 -9.09 38.83 25.09
CA SER A 457 -9.63 38.84 26.46
C SER A 457 -10.79 37.86 26.71
N PRO A 458 -10.96 37.38 27.97
CA PRO A 458 -12.10 36.56 28.37
C PRO A 458 -13.36 37.43 28.56
N SER A 459 -14.01 37.81 27.46
CA SER A 459 -15.17 38.72 27.51
C SER A 459 -16.21 38.54 26.39
N GLU A 460 -16.63 37.30 26.09
CA GLU A 460 -18.00 37.05 25.58
C GLU A 460 -18.40 35.56 25.75
N PRO A 461 -19.48 35.23 26.49
CA PRO A 461 -19.85 33.84 26.79
C PRO A 461 -21.02 33.33 25.92
N ASN A 462 -20.76 33.00 24.64
CA ASN A 462 -21.55 32.01 23.90
C ASN A 462 -20.96 31.65 22.52
N THR A 463 -20.45 30.42 22.38
CA THR A 463 -20.68 29.48 21.26
C THR A 463 -19.86 28.23 21.55
N ASP A 464 -20.45 27.26 22.27
CA ASP A 464 -19.79 26.00 22.63
C ASP A 464 -19.67 25.05 21.43
N ILE A 465 -18.73 25.34 20.53
CA ILE A 465 -18.25 24.40 19.51
C ILE A 465 -16.76 24.18 19.76
N ASN A 466 -16.45 23.50 20.89
CA ASN A 466 -15.10 23.18 21.35
C ASN A 466 -14.44 22.10 20.47
N THR A 467 -14.22 22.43 19.20
CA THR A 467 -13.51 21.59 18.24
C THR A 467 -12.04 21.57 18.63
N LYS A 468 -11.62 20.55 19.38
CA LYS A 468 -10.23 20.35 19.82
C LYS A 468 -9.30 20.07 18.63
N VAL A 469 -8.86 21.14 17.95
CA VAL A 469 -7.92 21.07 16.82
C VAL A 469 -6.57 20.53 17.32
N SER A 470 -6.09 19.45 16.69
CA SER A 470 -4.79 18.82 16.94
C SER A 470 -3.64 19.83 16.90
N MET A 471 -2.67 19.70 17.81
CA MET A 471 -1.52 20.64 17.92
C MET A 471 -0.77 20.81 16.60
N ASP A 472 -0.51 19.74 15.85
CA ASP A 472 0.11 19.79 14.53
C ASP A 472 -0.69 20.64 13.52
N LEU A 473 -2.03 20.68 13.62
CA LEU A 473 -2.87 21.51 12.75
C LEU A 473 -2.83 22.99 13.15
N LYS A 474 -2.72 23.29 14.45
CA LYS A 474 -2.46 24.65 14.94
C LYS A 474 -1.08 25.14 14.49
N GLN A 475 -0.04 24.33 14.66
CA GLN A 475 1.33 24.61 14.18
C GLN A 475 1.39 24.75 12.66
N ARG A 476 0.65 23.94 11.90
CA ARG A 476 0.49 24.11 10.44
C ARG A 476 -0.13 25.47 10.10
N ALA A 477 -1.23 25.84 10.76
CA ALA A 477 -1.89 27.12 10.51
C ALA A 477 -0.97 28.31 10.86
N GLU A 478 -0.29 28.27 12.01
CA GLU A 478 0.69 29.28 12.42
C GLU A 478 1.85 29.41 11.42
N ALA A 479 2.46 28.29 11.01
CA ALA A 479 3.55 28.29 10.03
C ALA A 479 3.10 28.85 8.66
N LEU A 480 1.90 28.49 8.20
CA LEU A 480 1.32 29.00 6.97
C LEU A 480 0.91 30.48 7.08
N HIS A 481 0.42 30.94 8.24
CA HIS A 481 0.15 32.35 8.51
C HIS A 481 1.45 33.18 8.49
N ILE A 482 2.51 32.71 9.14
CA ILE A 482 3.85 33.33 9.13
C ILE A 482 4.40 33.38 7.70
N TRP A 483 4.22 32.32 6.91
CA TRP A 483 4.58 32.31 5.49
C TRP A 483 3.75 33.29 4.65
N LYS A 484 2.43 33.37 4.88
CA LYS A 484 1.50 34.27 4.17
C LYS A 484 1.82 35.75 4.44
N THR A 485 2.10 36.11 5.70
CA THR A 485 2.37 37.49 6.14
C THR A 485 3.82 37.92 5.94
N THR A 486 4.80 37.12 6.38
CA THR A 486 6.23 37.54 6.40
C THR A 486 7.05 37.06 5.20
N LYS A 487 6.54 36.08 4.43
CA LYS A 487 7.28 35.35 3.38
C LYS A 487 8.63 34.78 3.86
N SER A 488 8.80 34.57 5.17
CA SER A 488 10.02 34.05 5.78
C SER A 488 9.97 32.52 5.89
N ALA A 489 10.52 31.84 4.88
CA ALA A 489 10.57 30.38 4.85
C ALA A 489 11.29 29.77 6.07
N LYS A 490 12.32 30.44 6.61
CA LYS A 490 13.04 29.95 7.80
C LYS A 490 12.08 29.81 9.00
N LYS A 491 11.37 30.89 9.37
CA LYS A 491 10.46 30.90 10.52
C LYS A 491 9.32 29.89 10.36
N ALA A 492 8.74 29.79 9.16
CA ALA A 492 7.67 28.83 8.89
C ALA A 492 8.16 27.37 9.02
N LEU A 493 9.34 27.05 8.49
CA LEU A 493 9.92 25.69 8.54
C LEU A 493 10.48 25.29 9.91
N GLU A 494 10.62 26.24 10.85
CA GLU A 494 10.97 25.96 12.26
C GLU A 494 9.76 25.51 13.08
N ILE A 495 8.53 25.85 12.65
CA ILE A 495 7.27 25.50 13.33
C ILE A 495 6.52 24.36 12.63
N LEU A 496 6.58 24.28 11.29
CA LEU A 496 5.80 23.33 10.49
C LEU A 496 6.16 21.85 10.77
N PRO A 497 5.21 21.00 11.22
CA PRO A 497 5.47 19.58 11.46
C PRO A 497 5.89 18.80 10.21
N ARG A 498 6.87 17.91 10.35
CA ARG A 498 7.55 17.21 9.24
C ARG A 498 6.62 16.39 8.33
N ARG A 499 5.44 15.99 8.83
CA ARG A 499 4.41 15.24 8.08
C ARG A 499 3.80 16.05 6.92
N PHE A 500 3.78 17.37 7.01
CA PHE A 500 3.23 18.28 6.00
C PHE A 500 4.23 18.49 4.85
N SER A 501 4.44 17.43 4.07
CA SER A 501 5.50 17.35 3.07
C SER A 501 5.28 18.28 1.85
N ALA A 502 4.03 18.50 1.44
CA ALA A 502 3.71 19.39 0.33
C ALA A 502 4.02 20.85 0.70
N GLU A 503 3.53 21.28 1.86
CA GLU A 503 3.74 22.62 2.43
C GLU A 503 5.22 22.88 2.70
N THR A 504 5.90 21.90 3.32
CA THR A 504 7.35 21.92 3.55
C THR A 504 8.13 22.15 2.24
N ASN A 505 7.76 21.47 1.17
CA ASN A 505 8.49 21.51 -0.10
C ASN A 505 8.16 22.76 -0.94
N ILE A 506 6.91 23.22 -0.93
CA ILE A 506 6.50 24.51 -1.53
C ILE A 506 7.24 25.67 -0.87
N ILE A 507 7.26 25.75 0.47
CA ILE A 507 7.91 26.84 1.22
C ILE A 507 9.43 26.83 0.97
N LYS A 508 10.07 25.66 0.92
CA LYS A 508 11.50 25.52 0.58
C LYS A 508 11.84 26.02 -0.83
N HIS A 509 10.95 25.83 -1.81
CA HIS A 509 11.20 26.22 -3.20
C HIS A 509 10.92 27.71 -3.44
N LEU A 510 9.75 28.19 -3.07
CA LEU A 510 9.35 29.60 -3.26
C LEU A 510 10.17 30.54 -2.37
N GLY A 511 10.55 30.10 -1.18
CA GLY A 511 11.41 30.82 -0.24
C GLY A 511 12.91 30.75 -0.56
N TYR A 512 13.31 30.19 -1.71
CA TYR A 512 14.71 30.06 -2.08
C TYR A 512 15.39 31.42 -2.33
N TYR A 513 16.31 31.78 -1.44
CA TYR A 513 17.12 32.99 -1.52
C TYR A 513 18.44 32.73 -2.26
N ASP A 514 18.62 33.35 -3.43
CA ASP A 514 19.88 33.27 -4.19
C ASP A 514 20.92 34.22 -3.57
N GLN A 515 21.88 33.65 -2.84
CA GLN A 515 22.97 34.41 -2.20
C GLN A 515 23.86 35.17 -3.19
N ARG A 516 23.95 34.72 -4.46
CA ARG A 516 24.79 35.36 -5.48
C ARG A 516 24.10 36.60 -6.06
N LYS A 517 22.79 36.53 -6.28
CA LYS A 517 21.97 37.65 -6.76
C LYS A 517 21.44 38.55 -5.63
N LYS A 518 21.47 38.07 -4.38
CA LYS A 518 20.86 38.67 -3.18
C LYS A 518 19.34 38.82 -3.25
N THR A 519 18.67 37.96 -4.01
CA THR A 519 17.23 38.04 -4.33
C THR A 519 16.52 36.69 -4.19
N TYR A 520 15.24 36.70 -3.82
CA TYR A 520 14.37 35.52 -3.93
C TYR A 520 14.04 35.27 -5.42
N SER A 521 14.72 34.30 -6.04
CA SER A 521 14.68 34.10 -7.50
C SER A 521 13.54 33.19 -7.99
N ARG A 522 12.67 32.69 -7.10
CA ARG A 522 11.65 31.65 -7.39
C ARG A 522 10.24 31.97 -6.87
N THR A 523 9.96 33.22 -6.49
CA THR A 523 8.70 33.61 -5.82
C THR A 523 7.43 33.34 -6.65
N GLN A 524 7.56 33.29 -7.98
CA GLN A 524 6.46 33.01 -8.92
C GLN A 524 6.65 31.66 -9.66
N ASP A 525 7.61 30.82 -9.25
CA ASP A 525 7.85 29.51 -9.85
C ASP A 525 6.92 28.45 -9.23
N TYR A 526 5.62 28.62 -9.45
CA TYR A 526 4.58 27.71 -8.93
C TYR A 526 4.71 26.30 -9.52
N GLN A 527 5.09 26.17 -10.79
CA GLN A 527 5.34 24.87 -11.41
C GLN A 527 6.51 24.15 -10.72
N GLY A 528 7.65 24.81 -10.53
CA GLY A 528 8.80 24.26 -9.83
C GLY A 528 8.52 23.93 -8.36
N ALA A 529 7.63 24.70 -7.69
CA ALA A 529 7.18 24.43 -6.33
C ALA A 529 6.32 23.16 -6.24
N LEU A 530 5.32 23.03 -7.11
CA LEU A 530 4.51 21.82 -7.24
C LEU A 530 5.39 20.61 -7.62
N MET A 531 6.40 20.78 -8.47
CA MET A 531 7.36 19.72 -8.81
C MET A 531 8.18 19.18 -7.63
N GLN A 532 8.32 19.92 -6.52
CA GLN A 532 8.96 19.41 -5.29
C GLN A 532 8.05 18.52 -4.44
N ILE A 533 6.72 18.52 -4.67
CA ILE A 533 5.80 17.61 -3.99
C ILE A 533 6.05 16.18 -4.52
N PRO A 534 6.11 15.14 -3.67
CA PRO A 534 6.26 13.74 -4.11
C PRO A 534 5.21 13.35 -5.15
N ARG A 535 5.62 12.64 -6.23
CA ARG A 535 4.75 12.33 -7.39
C ARG A 535 3.39 11.77 -6.97
N ASN A 536 3.36 10.77 -6.09
CA ASN A 536 2.13 10.13 -5.62
C ASN A 536 1.14 11.12 -5.01
N LEU A 537 1.61 12.10 -4.23
CA LEU A 537 0.79 13.14 -3.62
C LEU A 537 0.31 14.19 -4.66
N ARG A 538 1.08 14.42 -5.74
CA ARG A 538 0.60 15.23 -6.89
C ARG A 538 -0.52 14.52 -7.64
N ASN A 539 -0.31 13.23 -7.91
CA ASN A 539 -1.27 12.34 -8.55
C ASN A 539 -2.59 12.27 -7.76
N MET A 540 -2.53 12.21 -6.42
CA MET A 540 -3.72 12.23 -5.55
C MET A 540 -4.66 13.40 -5.84
N TYR A 541 -4.14 14.63 -6.07
CA TYR A 541 -4.99 15.79 -6.38
C TYR A 541 -5.75 15.61 -7.70
N ILE A 542 -5.07 15.23 -8.78
CA ILE A 542 -5.69 15.07 -10.11
C ILE A 542 -6.61 13.84 -10.18
N HIS A 543 -6.29 12.75 -9.46
CA HIS A 543 -7.18 11.59 -9.35
C HIS A 543 -8.42 11.87 -8.49
N ALA A 544 -8.33 12.73 -7.47
CA ALA A 544 -9.51 13.20 -6.73
C ALA A 544 -10.45 14.06 -7.60
N TYR A 545 -9.93 14.82 -8.58
CA TYR A 545 -10.77 15.48 -9.58
C TYR A 545 -11.48 14.47 -10.50
N GLN A 546 -10.78 13.45 -11.01
CA GLN A 546 -11.43 12.37 -11.76
C GLN A 546 -12.51 11.67 -10.92
N SER A 547 -12.24 11.46 -9.63
CA SER A 547 -13.17 10.86 -8.66
C SER A 547 -14.45 11.69 -8.48
N LEU A 548 -14.35 13.03 -8.46
CA LEU A 548 -15.51 13.93 -8.41
C LEU A 548 -16.38 13.79 -9.67
N VAL A 549 -15.77 13.86 -10.86
CA VAL A 549 -16.49 13.76 -12.13
C VAL A 549 -17.15 12.38 -12.26
N TRP A 550 -16.45 11.32 -11.85
CA TRP A 550 -16.99 9.96 -11.86
C TRP A 550 -18.17 9.81 -10.89
N ASN A 551 -18.09 10.35 -9.66
CA ASN A 551 -19.20 10.31 -8.70
C ASN A 551 -20.46 10.99 -9.26
N GLU A 552 -20.33 12.19 -9.84
CA GLU A 552 -21.45 12.89 -10.48
C GLU A 552 -22.02 12.11 -11.68
N ALA A 553 -21.16 11.53 -12.52
CA ALA A 553 -21.59 10.71 -13.67
C ALA A 553 -22.27 9.40 -13.25
N ALA A 554 -21.79 8.73 -12.20
CA ALA A 554 -22.41 7.53 -11.62
C ALA A 554 -23.78 7.85 -11.02
N GLY A 555 -23.89 8.95 -10.27
CA GLY A 555 -25.17 9.47 -9.79
C GLY A 555 -26.15 9.75 -10.92
N LYS A 556 -25.71 10.39 -12.01
CA LYS A 556 -26.56 10.69 -13.16
C LYS A 556 -26.95 9.45 -13.98
N ARG A 557 -26.03 8.50 -14.16
CA ARG A 557 -26.31 7.19 -14.80
C ARG A 557 -27.34 6.39 -14.01
N TRP A 558 -27.33 6.48 -12.68
CA TRP A 558 -28.35 5.85 -11.83
C TRP A 558 -29.70 6.57 -11.93
N GLU A 559 -29.73 7.90 -11.87
CA GLU A 559 -30.95 8.71 -12.02
C GLU A 559 -31.69 8.46 -13.34
N LEU A 560 -30.97 8.29 -14.46
CA LEU A 560 -31.55 8.18 -15.80
C LEU A 560 -32.14 6.80 -16.12
N TYR A 561 -31.52 5.70 -15.68
CA TYR A 561 -31.91 4.33 -16.06
C TYR A 561 -31.95 3.31 -14.92
N GLY A 562 -31.46 3.67 -13.72
CA GLY A 562 -31.33 2.76 -12.58
C GLY A 562 -30.58 1.46 -12.93
N ALA A 563 -31.09 0.35 -12.41
CA ALA A 563 -30.55 -1.00 -12.59
C ALA A 563 -30.68 -1.60 -14.00
N LYS A 564 -31.26 -0.88 -14.97
CA LYS A 564 -31.38 -1.38 -16.36
C LYS A 564 -30.08 -1.18 -17.11
N VAL A 565 -29.64 -2.20 -17.86
CA VAL A 565 -28.60 -2.08 -18.88
C VAL A 565 -29.22 -1.42 -20.12
N VAL A 566 -28.51 -0.48 -20.75
CA VAL A 566 -28.98 0.25 -21.93
C VAL A 566 -27.92 0.34 -23.03
N GLU A 567 -28.35 0.67 -24.25
CA GLU A 567 -27.45 0.90 -25.37
C GLU A 567 -26.40 1.98 -25.06
N GLY A 568 -25.15 1.73 -25.44
CA GLY A 568 -24.03 2.62 -25.16
C GLY A 568 -23.44 2.55 -23.75
N ASP A 569 -24.00 1.74 -22.83
CA ASP A 569 -23.30 1.42 -21.58
C ASP A 569 -21.97 0.71 -21.91
N LEU A 570 -20.93 0.97 -21.12
CA LEU A 570 -19.60 0.40 -21.36
C LEU A 570 -19.37 -0.88 -20.54
N VAL A 571 -18.73 -1.87 -21.14
CA VAL A 571 -18.26 -3.10 -20.47
C VAL A 571 -16.79 -3.36 -20.80
N LEU A 572 -16.06 -4.00 -19.89
CA LEU A 572 -14.65 -4.36 -20.10
C LEU A 572 -14.52 -5.52 -21.09
N VAL A 573 -13.54 -5.44 -22.00
CA VAL A 573 -13.33 -6.48 -23.02
C VAL A 573 -12.70 -7.74 -22.40
N HIS A 574 -11.69 -7.59 -21.55
CA HIS A 574 -10.89 -8.72 -21.05
C HIS A 574 -11.54 -9.46 -19.87
N GLU A 575 -12.21 -8.77 -18.94
CA GLU A 575 -13.03 -9.43 -17.90
C GLU A 575 -14.08 -10.40 -18.48
N HIS A 576 -14.57 -10.14 -19.69
CA HIS A 576 -15.48 -11.05 -20.40
C HIS A 576 -14.78 -12.04 -21.31
N ALA A 577 -13.58 -11.74 -21.81
CA ALA A 577 -12.71 -12.72 -22.47
C ALA A 577 -12.28 -13.84 -21.50
N ALA A 578 -12.23 -13.60 -20.19
CA ALA A 578 -11.97 -14.66 -19.20
C ALA A 578 -13.05 -15.76 -19.15
N LYS A 579 -14.23 -15.55 -19.78
CA LYS A 579 -15.25 -16.59 -20.01
C LYS A 579 -14.94 -17.47 -21.25
N GLU A 580 -13.89 -17.14 -22.00
CA GLU A 580 -13.32 -17.84 -23.16
C GLU A 580 -11.80 -18.07 -22.93
N GLU A 581 -11.47 -18.91 -21.94
CA GLU A 581 -10.13 -19.44 -21.60
C GLU A 581 -9.04 -18.44 -21.15
N GLY A 582 -8.99 -18.19 -19.83
CA GLY A 582 -7.75 -18.33 -19.05
C GLY A 582 -6.61 -17.34 -19.30
N PHE A 583 -6.75 -16.11 -18.81
CA PHE A 583 -5.64 -15.15 -18.71
C PHE A 583 -5.57 -14.50 -17.32
N VAL A 584 -4.37 -14.08 -16.91
CA VAL A 584 -4.15 -13.25 -15.72
C VAL A 584 -3.38 -12.01 -16.17
N ALA A 585 -4.07 -10.86 -16.21
CA ALA A 585 -3.42 -9.59 -16.48
C ALA A 585 -2.56 -9.16 -15.29
N GLN A 586 -1.45 -8.47 -15.58
CA GLN A 586 -0.57 -7.90 -14.57
C GLN A 586 -0.55 -6.38 -14.75
N ASP A 587 -1.61 -5.74 -14.29
CA ASP A 587 -1.82 -4.30 -14.40
C ASP A 587 -0.97 -3.51 -13.38
N ASP A 588 -0.52 -2.31 -13.78
CA ASP A 588 0.05 -1.33 -12.84
C ASP A 588 -1.10 -0.63 -12.10
N VAL A 589 -1.31 -0.95 -10.81
CA VAL A 589 -2.45 -0.46 -10.02
C VAL A 589 -2.06 0.71 -9.09
N ASP A 590 -2.99 1.65 -8.82
CA ASP A 590 -2.80 2.79 -7.90
C ASP A 590 -3.01 2.41 -6.41
N GLN A 591 -2.80 3.37 -5.50
CA GLN A 591 -2.89 3.13 -4.04
C GLN A 591 -4.31 2.84 -3.54
N ASP A 592 -5.32 3.13 -4.35
CA ASP A 592 -6.72 2.88 -4.08
C ASP A 592 -7.25 1.67 -4.87
N GLY A 593 -6.37 0.90 -5.52
CA GLY A 593 -6.73 -0.30 -6.27
C GLY A 593 -7.17 -0.06 -7.71
N GLU A 594 -6.88 1.10 -8.31
CA GLU A 594 -7.37 1.45 -9.65
C GLU A 594 -6.32 1.21 -10.75
N ILE A 595 -6.71 0.54 -11.85
CA ILE A 595 -5.81 0.21 -12.96
C ILE A 595 -5.30 1.49 -13.64
N VAL A 596 -3.99 1.72 -13.59
CA VAL A 596 -3.32 2.90 -14.18
C VAL A 596 -2.99 2.61 -15.63
N ILE A 597 -3.94 2.87 -16.53
CA ILE A 597 -3.71 2.74 -17.98
C ILE A 597 -2.49 3.58 -18.38
N HIS A 598 -1.44 2.92 -18.86
CA HIS A 598 -0.26 3.57 -19.42
C HIS A 598 -0.44 3.83 -20.91
N ALA A 599 0.21 4.90 -21.40
CA ALA A 599 -0.01 5.41 -22.74
C ALA A 599 0.23 4.35 -23.82
N SER A 600 -0.74 4.20 -24.73
CA SER A 600 -0.68 3.29 -25.89
C SER A 600 0.67 3.32 -26.62
N ALA A 601 1.11 2.15 -27.10
CA ALA A 601 2.34 2.01 -27.90
C ALA A 601 2.32 2.80 -29.23
N ALA A 602 1.15 3.31 -29.66
CA ALA A 602 1.01 4.23 -30.78
C ALA A 602 1.40 5.68 -30.46
N ASP A 603 1.63 6.04 -29.18
CA ASP A 603 2.05 7.38 -28.80
C ASP A 603 3.58 7.58 -29.01
N PRO A 604 4.02 8.55 -29.83
CA PRO A 604 5.44 8.78 -30.13
C PRO A 604 6.29 9.26 -28.93
N SER A 605 5.69 9.48 -27.75
CA SER A 605 6.41 9.72 -26.51
C SER A 605 6.88 8.45 -25.79
N ASN A 606 6.40 7.25 -26.18
CA ASN A 606 6.80 5.99 -25.55
C ASN A 606 8.20 5.53 -26.00
N LYS A 607 9.23 6.08 -25.35
CA LYS A 607 10.66 5.76 -25.63
C LYS A 607 11.12 4.41 -25.08
N SER A 608 10.26 3.64 -24.42
CA SER A 608 10.56 2.31 -23.89
C SER A 608 9.86 1.25 -24.73
N GLY A 609 10.57 0.72 -25.74
CA GLY A 609 10.11 -0.38 -26.60
C GLY A 609 10.03 -1.74 -25.89
N LYS A 610 9.41 -1.79 -24.70
CA LYS A 610 8.80 -3.01 -24.19
C LYS A 610 7.50 -3.26 -24.97
N PRO A 611 7.07 -4.51 -25.19
CA PRO A 611 5.71 -4.77 -25.63
C PRO A 611 4.75 -4.17 -24.60
N SER A 612 3.66 -3.56 -25.07
CA SER A 612 2.56 -3.13 -24.20
C SER A 612 1.88 -4.35 -23.60
N VAL A 613 1.70 -4.35 -22.28
CA VAL A 613 0.66 -5.18 -21.64
C VAL A 613 -0.68 -4.77 -22.28
N GLU A 614 -1.55 -5.73 -22.55
CA GLU A 614 -2.81 -5.48 -23.27
C GLU A 614 -3.86 -4.89 -22.32
N PHE A 615 -3.69 -3.60 -22.02
CA PHE A 615 -4.51 -2.83 -21.07
C PHE A 615 -6.01 -3.04 -21.28
N GLU A 616 -6.75 -3.13 -20.17
CA GLU A 616 -8.21 -3.24 -20.20
C GLU A 616 -8.87 -2.04 -20.91
N ARG A 617 -9.35 -2.30 -22.13
CA ARG A 617 -10.21 -1.37 -22.87
C ARG A 617 -11.68 -1.75 -22.63
N ALA A 618 -12.51 -0.74 -22.39
CA ALA A 618 -13.95 -0.90 -22.42
C ALA A 618 -14.49 -0.74 -23.84
N ARG A 619 -15.66 -1.32 -24.11
CA ARG A 619 -16.44 -1.11 -25.34
C ARG A 619 -17.89 -0.74 -25.00
N PRO A 620 -18.58 0.05 -25.83
CA PRO A 620 -20.03 0.20 -25.71
C PRO A 620 -20.78 -1.09 -26.07
N LEU A 621 -21.88 -1.33 -25.37
CA LEU A 621 -22.87 -2.35 -25.71
C LEU A 621 -23.77 -1.85 -26.86
N SER A 622 -24.00 -2.71 -27.84
CA SER A 622 -25.08 -2.50 -28.82
C SER A 622 -26.45 -2.76 -28.18
N LYS A 623 -27.51 -2.18 -28.75
CA LYS A 623 -28.89 -2.42 -28.30
C LYS A 623 -29.23 -3.91 -28.12
N ALA A 624 -28.84 -4.74 -29.10
CA ALA A 624 -29.12 -6.17 -29.07
C ALA A 624 -28.44 -6.90 -27.91
N GLU A 625 -27.26 -6.44 -27.46
CA GLU A 625 -26.54 -7.03 -26.33
C GLU A 625 -27.11 -6.56 -24.98
N ALA A 626 -27.53 -5.30 -24.88
CA ALA A 626 -28.24 -4.78 -23.71
C ALA A 626 -29.60 -5.50 -23.52
N GLU A 627 -30.31 -5.78 -24.61
CA GLU A 627 -31.58 -6.51 -24.59
C GLU A 627 -31.41 -8.04 -24.44
N SER A 628 -30.21 -8.61 -24.65
CA SER A 628 -30.01 -10.07 -24.60
C SER A 628 -29.83 -10.66 -23.18
N GLY A 629 -29.84 -9.84 -22.13
CA GLY A 629 -29.65 -10.29 -20.74
C GLY A 629 -28.30 -10.98 -20.44
N ARG A 630 -27.30 -10.84 -21.32
CA ARG A 630 -25.94 -11.39 -21.12
C ARG A 630 -25.08 -10.55 -20.18
N TYR A 631 -25.47 -9.30 -19.99
CA TYR A 631 -24.81 -8.29 -19.19
C TYR A 631 -25.75 -7.83 -18.07
N THR A 632 -25.19 -7.56 -16.90
CA THR A 632 -25.89 -7.05 -15.72
C THR A 632 -25.40 -5.64 -15.40
N VAL A 633 -26.10 -4.94 -14.50
CA VAL A 633 -25.67 -3.63 -14.01
C VAL A 633 -24.31 -3.67 -13.27
N TYR A 634 -23.86 -4.85 -12.82
CA TYR A 634 -22.54 -5.04 -12.19
C TYR A 634 -21.38 -5.20 -13.19
N ASP A 635 -21.69 -5.47 -14.45
CA ASP A 635 -20.71 -5.53 -15.55
C ASP A 635 -20.46 -4.12 -16.17
N ILE A 636 -21.33 -3.14 -15.87
CA ILE A 636 -21.23 -1.78 -16.41
C ILE A 636 -20.08 -1.02 -15.74
N VAL A 637 -19.20 -0.44 -16.56
CA VAL A 637 -18.18 0.53 -16.14
C VAL A 637 -18.49 1.95 -16.63
N LEU A 638 -18.02 2.93 -15.88
CA LEU A 638 -17.97 4.34 -16.28
C LEU A 638 -16.50 4.84 -16.30
N PRO A 639 -16.13 5.73 -17.24
CA PRO A 639 -14.76 6.19 -17.39
C PRO A 639 -14.37 7.24 -16.34
N GLN A 640 -13.15 7.16 -15.81
CA GLN A 640 -12.47 8.33 -15.26
C GLN A 640 -12.03 9.25 -16.41
N PRO A 641 -12.22 10.58 -16.34
CA PRO A 641 -11.85 11.46 -17.44
C PRO A 641 -10.37 11.38 -17.84
N GLY A 642 -10.12 11.32 -19.15
CA GLY A 642 -8.78 11.11 -19.69
C GLY A 642 -8.74 11.03 -21.21
N TRP A 643 -7.54 10.97 -21.80
CA TRP A 643 -7.36 11.02 -23.26
C TRP A 643 -7.33 9.65 -23.98
N ASP A 644 -7.21 8.52 -23.26
CA ASP A 644 -7.21 7.15 -23.83
C ASP A 644 -8.46 6.35 -23.41
N VAL A 645 -9.52 7.04 -22.95
CA VAL A 645 -10.82 6.45 -22.56
C VAL A 645 -11.93 6.75 -23.58
N ILE A 646 -12.88 5.83 -23.65
CA ILE A 646 -14.12 5.95 -24.43
C ILE A 646 -15.24 6.39 -23.48
N TYR A 647 -16.08 7.32 -23.93
CA TYR A 647 -17.28 7.76 -23.22
C TYR A 647 -18.54 7.06 -23.76
N PRO A 648 -19.59 6.86 -22.93
CA PRO A 648 -20.86 6.26 -23.39
C PRO A 648 -21.46 7.05 -24.58
N PRO A 649 -21.58 6.45 -25.78
CA PRO A 649 -22.08 7.16 -26.96
C PRO A 649 -23.58 7.45 -26.84
N ALA A 650 -24.09 8.36 -27.69
CA ALA A 650 -25.54 8.50 -27.88
C ALA A 650 -26.15 7.16 -28.34
N PRO A 651 -27.32 6.74 -27.82
CA PRO A 651 -28.31 7.55 -27.08
C PRO A 651 -28.13 7.61 -25.55
N ASN A 652 -27.09 7.02 -24.96
CA ASN A 652 -26.91 6.84 -23.50
C ASN A 652 -26.95 8.15 -22.67
N GLY A 653 -26.65 9.30 -23.28
CA GLY A 653 -26.76 10.63 -22.66
C GLY A 653 -25.67 10.94 -21.61
N VAL A 654 -25.17 9.95 -20.87
CA VAL A 654 -24.13 10.12 -19.84
C VAL A 654 -22.83 10.67 -20.45
N GLY A 655 -22.44 10.25 -21.65
CA GLY A 655 -21.30 10.84 -22.37
C GLY A 655 -21.45 12.34 -22.68
N ALA A 656 -22.68 12.83 -22.87
CA ALA A 656 -22.95 14.26 -23.01
C ALA A 656 -22.88 14.97 -21.64
N PHE A 657 -23.38 14.34 -20.57
CA PHE A 657 -23.27 14.86 -19.20
C PHE A 657 -21.81 15.05 -18.74
N TYR A 658 -20.87 14.18 -19.12
CA TYR A 658 -19.44 14.42 -18.84
C TYR A 658 -18.96 15.78 -19.41
N LYS A 659 -19.38 16.12 -20.64
CA LYS A 659 -18.99 17.39 -21.29
C LYS A 659 -19.73 18.59 -20.72
N GLU A 660 -21.00 18.43 -20.36
CA GLU A 660 -21.79 19.46 -19.67
C GLU A 660 -21.21 19.76 -18.27
N PHE A 661 -21.00 18.72 -17.46
CA PHE A 661 -20.49 18.86 -16.10
C PHE A 661 -19.08 19.44 -16.09
N MET A 662 -18.13 18.86 -16.83
CA MET A 662 -16.74 19.35 -16.86
C MET A 662 -16.63 20.76 -17.47
N GLY A 663 -17.49 21.10 -18.44
CA GLY A 663 -17.60 22.44 -19.01
C GLY A 663 -18.23 23.49 -18.07
N SER A 664 -18.93 23.07 -17.01
CA SER A 664 -19.51 23.97 -16.02
C SER A 664 -18.46 24.61 -15.10
N GLU A 665 -18.83 25.68 -14.39
CA GLU A 665 -17.98 26.31 -13.36
C GLU A 665 -17.53 25.30 -12.28
N ARG A 666 -18.42 24.42 -11.83
CA ARG A 666 -18.11 23.38 -10.83
C ARG A 666 -17.22 22.26 -11.39
N GLY A 667 -17.30 21.99 -12.69
CA GLY A 667 -16.38 21.08 -13.39
C GLY A 667 -15.04 21.72 -13.76
N GLY A 668 -14.93 23.05 -13.72
CA GLY A 668 -13.71 23.79 -13.99
C GLY A 668 -13.49 24.22 -15.45
N GLY A 669 -14.49 24.09 -16.33
CA GLY A 669 -14.38 24.49 -17.73
C GLY A 669 -13.41 23.64 -18.57
N LEU A 670 -13.30 22.34 -18.27
CA LEU A 670 -12.41 21.39 -18.96
C LEU A 670 -13.18 20.56 -19.99
N ASP A 671 -12.56 20.17 -21.11
CA ASP A 671 -13.14 19.17 -22.03
C ASP A 671 -12.71 17.75 -21.63
N PRO A 672 -13.64 16.79 -21.43
CA PRO A 672 -13.29 15.38 -21.18
C PRO A 672 -12.32 14.77 -22.19
N HIS A 673 -12.35 15.20 -23.46
CA HIS A 673 -11.55 14.60 -24.53
C HIS A 673 -10.15 15.23 -24.66
N ASP A 674 -9.91 16.42 -24.09
CA ASP A 674 -8.58 17.02 -23.99
C ASP A 674 -8.11 17.09 -22.54
N MET A 675 -7.57 15.96 -22.08
CA MET A 675 -6.94 15.79 -20.77
C MET A 675 -5.41 15.67 -20.88
N ARG A 676 -4.82 16.11 -22.00
CA ARG A 676 -3.36 16.23 -22.18
C ARG A 676 -2.88 17.60 -21.71
N ARG A 677 -1.75 17.67 -21.01
CA ARG A 677 -1.22 18.91 -20.44
C ARG A 677 0.28 19.05 -20.74
N LYS A 678 0.77 20.30 -20.77
CA LYS A 678 2.18 20.64 -21.10
C LYS A 678 3.19 19.87 -20.23
N TRP A 679 2.82 19.60 -18.97
CA TRP A 679 3.56 18.75 -18.06
C TRP A 679 2.96 17.33 -18.06
N ARG A 680 3.76 16.37 -18.54
CA ARG A 680 3.37 14.96 -18.69
C ARG A 680 2.82 14.33 -17.40
N ASP A 681 3.40 14.63 -16.23
CA ASP A 681 3.02 13.94 -14.98
C ASP A 681 1.60 14.30 -14.50
N ILE A 682 0.99 15.37 -15.04
CA ILE A 682 -0.40 15.78 -14.77
C ILE A 682 -1.34 15.54 -15.96
N SER A 683 -0.88 14.83 -17.00
CA SER A 683 -1.73 14.40 -18.12
C SER A 683 -2.42 13.09 -17.77
N LEU A 684 -3.74 13.05 -17.87
CA LEU A 684 -4.55 11.92 -17.42
C LEU A 684 -4.94 11.03 -18.61
N ALA A 685 -4.46 9.78 -18.63
CA ALA A 685 -4.90 8.79 -19.62
C ALA A 685 -6.37 8.38 -19.41
N GLY A 686 -6.81 8.34 -18.15
CA GLY A 686 -8.11 7.82 -17.74
C GLY A 686 -8.04 6.34 -17.36
N SER A 687 -9.15 5.81 -16.86
CA SER A 687 -9.36 4.40 -16.52
C SER A 687 -10.85 4.10 -16.53
N TYR A 688 -11.25 2.87 -16.20
CA TYR A 688 -12.65 2.47 -16.08
C TYR A 688 -12.93 1.93 -14.68
N ARG A 689 -14.12 2.20 -14.13
CA ARG A 689 -14.55 1.74 -12.81
C ARG A 689 -16.00 1.28 -12.84
N LYS A 690 -16.29 0.15 -12.20
CA LYS A 690 -17.64 -0.45 -12.14
C LYS A 690 -18.63 0.48 -11.44
N LEU A 691 -19.83 0.61 -12.03
CA LEU A 691 -20.90 1.48 -11.51
C LEU A 691 -21.38 1.03 -10.13
N LEU A 692 -21.61 -0.28 -9.96
CA LEU A 692 -22.06 -0.90 -8.71
C LEU A 692 -21.00 -1.84 -8.13
N ALA A 693 -21.05 -2.00 -6.82
CA ALA A 693 -20.33 -3.03 -6.07
C ALA A 693 -21.33 -3.88 -5.26
N ARG A 694 -20.97 -5.14 -4.99
CA ARG A 694 -21.77 -6.10 -4.23
C ARG A 694 -20.84 -6.80 -3.22
N PRO A 695 -21.25 -7.01 -1.95
CA PRO A 695 -20.47 -7.83 -1.03
C PRO A 695 -20.48 -9.31 -1.48
N SER A 696 -19.32 -9.96 -1.45
CA SER A 696 -19.19 -11.39 -1.78
C SER A 696 -19.85 -12.25 -0.70
N GLU A 697 -19.45 -11.98 0.55
CA GLU A 697 -20.01 -12.55 1.77
C GLU A 697 -20.46 -11.42 2.69
N ILE A 698 -21.57 -11.62 3.39
CA ILE A 698 -22.06 -10.72 4.43
C ILE A 698 -22.76 -11.54 5.52
N ASP A 699 -22.42 -11.22 6.77
CA ASP A 699 -22.92 -11.83 8.00
C ASP A 699 -23.13 -10.72 9.06
N TRP A 700 -24.02 -10.94 10.02
CA TRP A 700 -24.40 -9.92 11.00
C TRP A 700 -24.83 -10.51 12.34
N GLN A 701 -24.53 -9.79 13.42
CA GLN A 701 -24.93 -10.15 14.78
C GLN A 701 -25.38 -8.90 15.54
N VAL A 702 -26.45 -9.01 16.30
CA VAL A 702 -26.86 -8.00 17.29
C VAL A 702 -26.34 -8.43 18.65
N ARG A 703 -25.85 -7.49 19.47
CA ARG A 703 -25.47 -7.74 20.86
C ARG A 703 -25.93 -6.59 21.77
N SER A 704 -26.36 -6.93 22.97
CA SER A 704 -26.47 -5.98 24.06
C SER A 704 -25.08 -5.69 24.65
N TYR A 705 -24.88 -4.49 25.20
CA TYR A 705 -23.66 -4.12 25.93
C TYR A 705 -23.96 -2.99 26.93
N GLU A 706 -23.16 -2.86 28.00
CA GLU A 706 -23.33 -1.77 28.98
C GLU A 706 -22.30 -0.65 28.79
N LYS A 707 -21.06 -0.99 28.45
CA LYS A 707 -19.93 -0.05 28.52
C LYS A 707 -19.48 0.39 27.13
N ASP A 708 -19.45 1.70 26.91
CA ASP A 708 -19.00 2.26 25.63
C ASP A 708 -17.53 1.91 25.27
N GLU A 709 -16.69 1.57 26.27
CA GLU A 709 -15.32 1.09 26.05
C GLU A 709 -15.19 -0.44 25.87
N GLU A 710 -16.28 -1.21 25.99
CA GLU A 710 -16.29 -2.68 25.91
C GLU A 710 -15.80 -3.20 24.54
N GLN A 711 -15.21 -4.41 24.50
CA GLN A 711 -14.77 -5.03 23.26
C GLN A 711 -15.74 -6.15 22.85
N LEU A 712 -16.44 -5.97 21.72
CA LEU A 712 -17.45 -6.92 21.26
C LEU A 712 -16.92 -7.91 20.20
N VAL A 713 -15.72 -7.67 19.66
CA VAL A 713 -15.06 -8.52 18.65
C VAL A 713 -13.61 -8.78 19.08
N GLU A 714 -13.21 -10.05 19.01
CA GLU A 714 -11.85 -10.53 19.29
C GLU A 714 -10.92 -10.29 18.08
N THR A 715 -9.76 -9.69 18.32
CA THR A 715 -8.70 -9.48 17.33
C THR A 715 -7.86 -10.74 17.11
N ASP A 716 -7.13 -10.79 15.99
CA ASP A 716 -6.20 -11.90 15.73
C ASP A 716 -5.08 -12.00 16.79
N LEU A 717 -4.70 -10.88 17.42
CA LEU A 717 -3.66 -10.89 18.45
C LEU A 717 -4.18 -11.50 19.77
N GLU A 718 -5.35 -11.06 20.24
CA GLU A 718 -6.00 -11.61 21.43
C GLU A 718 -6.24 -13.13 21.30
N ARG A 719 -6.63 -13.59 20.11
CA ARG A 719 -6.81 -15.02 19.79
C ARG A 719 -5.52 -15.83 19.88
N LEU A 720 -4.38 -15.24 19.53
CA LEU A 720 -3.05 -15.89 19.62
C LEU A 720 -2.47 -15.85 21.04
N GLU A 721 -2.79 -14.81 21.81
CA GLU A 721 -2.40 -14.68 23.22
C GLU A 721 -3.34 -15.47 24.16
N GLY A 722 -4.48 -15.96 23.65
CA GLY A 722 -5.40 -16.87 24.34
C GLY A 722 -6.47 -16.19 25.19
N PHE A 723 -6.74 -14.91 24.95
CA PHE A 723 -7.72 -14.13 25.71
C PHE A 723 -9.16 -14.52 25.35
N THR A 724 -9.81 -15.32 26.21
CA THR A 724 -11.25 -15.55 26.13
C THR A 724 -12.03 -14.27 26.43
N ALA A 725 -12.96 -13.92 25.55
CA ALA A 725 -13.82 -12.74 25.69
C ALA A 725 -14.71 -12.84 26.95
N GLY A 726 -14.24 -12.24 28.05
CA GLY A 726 -14.88 -12.23 29.37
C GLY A 726 -14.00 -11.57 30.43
N ASP A 727 -12.70 -11.87 30.46
CA ASP A 727 -11.77 -11.43 31.51
C ASP A 727 -11.22 -9.99 31.31
N SER A 728 -12.11 -9.02 31.14
CA SER A 728 -11.74 -7.58 31.05
C SER A 728 -11.50 -6.92 32.42
N GLU A 729 -10.64 -7.52 33.26
CA GLU A 729 -10.01 -6.78 34.37
C GLU A 729 -8.79 -6.00 33.88
N VAL A 730 -9.03 -4.72 33.57
CA VAL A 730 -8.07 -3.59 33.55
C VAL A 730 -6.59 -3.98 33.34
N VAL A 731 -6.17 -4.09 32.07
CA VAL A 731 -4.75 -3.99 31.70
C VAL A 731 -4.27 -2.57 32.05
N LYS A 732 -3.64 -2.41 33.21
CA LYS A 732 -3.03 -1.15 33.63
C LYS A 732 -1.80 -0.87 32.78
N SER A 733 -1.90 0.09 31.86
CA SER A 733 -0.73 0.79 31.35
C SER A 733 -0.12 1.61 32.48
N GLU A 734 1.02 1.19 33.01
CA GLU A 734 1.75 1.92 34.07
C GLU A 734 2.38 3.19 33.50
N ASP A 735 1.65 4.31 33.60
CA ASP A 735 2.15 5.66 33.28
C ASP A 735 1.62 6.69 34.30
N THR A 736 1.73 6.36 35.60
CA THR A 736 1.43 7.27 36.71
C THR A 736 2.70 7.94 37.22
N VAL A 737 2.92 9.19 36.81
CA VAL A 737 3.93 10.06 37.42
C VAL A 737 3.51 10.36 38.87
N GLU A 738 4.35 10.00 39.85
CA GLU A 738 4.12 10.34 41.26
C GLU A 738 4.14 11.87 41.45
N GLY A 739 3.06 12.45 41.97
CA GLY A 739 2.92 13.91 41.99
C GLY A 739 1.81 14.47 42.88
N VAL A 740 2.06 14.48 44.20
CA VAL A 740 1.38 15.31 45.23
C VAL A 740 -0.12 15.02 45.47
N VAL A 741 -0.45 14.71 46.73
CA VAL A 741 -1.82 14.72 47.23
C VAL A 741 -2.16 16.11 47.76
N GLU A 742 -3.07 16.81 47.10
CA GLU A 742 -3.86 17.88 47.73
C GLU A 742 -5.33 17.43 47.83
N LYS A 743 -5.95 17.73 48.96
CA LYS A 743 -7.39 17.57 49.16
C LYS A 743 -8.04 18.93 48.94
N ASP A 744 -9.07 18.97 48.10
CA ASP A 744 -10.26 19.79 48.36
C ASP A 744 -11.47 19.09 47.74
N GLY A 745 -12.68 19.48 48.13
CA GLY A 745 -13.87 18.64 47.97
C GLY A 745 -15.10 19.33 47.34
N GLU A 746 -16.23 18.64 47.54
CA GLU A 746 -17.61 19.04 47.23
C GLU A 746 -18.06 19.05 45.75
N GLY A 747 -19.23 18.45 45.50
CA GLY A 747 -20.19 19.06 44.59
C GLY A 747 -20.32 18.52 43.16
N ARG A 748 -20.66 17.23 42.98
CA ARG A 748 -21.46 16.83 41.81
C ARG A 748 -22.51 15.78 42.18
N ALA A 749 -23.74 15.97 41.74
CA ALA A 749 -24.88 15.15 42.13
C ALA A 749 -24.98 13.87 41.28
N ASP A 750 -25.17 12.73 41.95
CA ASP A 750 -25.51 11.46 41.29
C ASP A 750 -26.91 11.54 40.66
N VAL A 751 -26.95 11.81 39.36
CA VAL A 751 -28.18 11.60 38.57
C VAL A 751 -28.38 10.10 38.42
N LYS A 752 -29.35 9.56 39.17
CA LYS A 752 -29.78 8.16 39.04
C LYS A 752 -30.48 7.94 37.70
N LEU A 753 -29.69 7.59 36.68
CA LEU A 753 -30.18 6.95 35.47
C LEU A 753 -30.92 5.66 35.83
N THR A 754 -31.99 5.35 35.11
CA THR A 754 -32.77 4.13 35.29
C THR A 754 -32.09 2.92 34.66
N GLU A 755 -32.48 1.71 35.06
CA GLU A 755 -31.83 0.48 34.57
C GLU A 755 -31.99 0.30 33.04
N ALA A 756 -33.11 0.78 32.48
CA ALA A 756 -33.36 0.82 31.04
C ALA A 756 -32.40 1.73 30.25
N ASP A 757 -31.70 2.68 30.90
CA ASP A 757 -30.71 3.56 30.26
C ASP A 757 -29.32 2.92 30.14
N ARG A 758 -29.12 1.69 30.65
CA ARG A 758 -27.81 1.02 30.70
C ARG A 758 -27.57 0.04 29.55
N GLU A 759 -28.59 -0.71 29.15
CA GLU A 759 -28.45 -1.75 28.13
C GLU A 759 -28.56 -1.15 26.71
N LYS A 760 -27.39 -0.89 26.11
CA LYS A 760 -27.27 -0.41 24.74
C LYS A 760 -27.25 -1.57 23.74
N ILE A 761 -27.55 -1.28 22.48
CA ILE A 761 -27.51 -2.25 21.37
C ILE A 761 -26.33 -1.92 20.45
N ALA A 762 -25.57 -2.94 20.07
CA ALA A 762 -24.55 -2.88 19.04
C ALA A 762 -24.86 -3.85 17.89
N VAL A 763 -24.43 -3.48 16.68
CA VAL A 763 -24.53 -4.32 15.48
C VAL A 763 -23.13 -4.60 14.97
N ILE A 764 -22.75 -5.88 14.92
CA ILE A 764 -21.51 -6.34 14.30
C ILE A 764 -21.85 -6.75 12.86
N LEU A 765 -21.27 -6.05 11.89
CA LEU A 765 -21.39 -6.36 10.47
C LEU A 765 -20.07 -6.93 9.95
N LYS A 766 -20.09 -8.17 9.45
CA LYS A 766 -18.98 -8.77 8.73
C LYS A 766 -19.29 -8.74 7.23
N MET A 767 -18.41 -8.16 6.41
CA MET A 767 -18.61 -8.09 4.96
C MET A 767 -17.29 -8.18 4.18
N GLN A 768 -17.29 -8.93 3.07
CA GLN A 768 -16.18 -8.99 2.13
C GLN A 768 -16.46 -8.10 0.92
N LEU A 769 -15.57 -7.15 0.66
CA LEU A 769 -15.64 -6.24 -0.49
C LEU A 769 -14.41 -6.46 -1.37
N SER A 770 -14.58 -6.32 -2.70
CA SER A 770 -13.48 -6.39 -3.66
C SER A 770 -12.46 -5.24 -3.46
N SER A 771 -11.37 -5.30 -4.21
CA SER A 771 -10.45 -4.16 -4.36
C SER A 771 -11.21 -2.86 -4.72
N SER A 772 -10.56 -1.72 -4.46
CA SER A 772 -11.00 -0.40 -4.91
C SER A 772 -12.38 0.07 -4.43
N THR A 773 -12.92 -0.58 -3.39
CA THR A 773 -14.30 -0.40 -2.90
C THR A 773 -14.29 0.10 -1.46
N TYR A 774 -15.07 1.14 -1.16
CA TYR A 774 -15.07 1.80 0.17
C TYR A 774 -16.17 1.25 1.09
N ALA A 775 -15.79 0.62 2.21
CA ALA A 775 -16.75 0.12 3.22
C ALA A 775 -17.67 1.21 3.82
N THR A 776 -17.22 2.48 3.81
CA THR A 776 -18.07 3.61 4.22
C THR A 776 -19.24 3.85 3.26
N MET A 777 -19.13 3.47 1.97
CA MET A 777 -20.24 3.55 1.01
C MET A 777 -21.21 2.37 1.14
N ALA A 778 -20.72 1.18 1.50
CA ALA A 778 -21.56 0.06 1.92
C ALA A 778 -22.41 0.40 3.15
N LEU A 779 -21.78 0.91 4.21
CA LEU A 779 -22.48 1.39 5.42
C LEU A 779 -23.45 2.53 5.11
N ARG A 780 -23.08 3.47 4.22
CA ARG A 780 -23.97 4.55 3.77
C ARG A 780 -25.24 4.00 3.11
N GLU A 781 -25.16 2.97 2.28
CA GLU A 781 -26.35 2.37 1.67
C GLU A 781 -27.21 1.61 2.69
N LEU A 782 -26.62 0.97 3.70
CA LEU A 782 -27.37 0.30 4.78
C LEU A 782 -28.06 1.28 5.74
N MET A 783 -27.35 2.33 6.17
CA MET A 783 -27.76 3.21 7.28
C MET A 783 -28.31 4.58 6.82
N LYS A 784 -28.19 4.90 5.52
CA LYS A 784 -28.59 6.17 4.90
C LYS A 784 -27.93 7.42 5.54
N ALA A 785 -28.37 8.60 5.12
CA ALA A 785 -27.82 9.87 5.59
C ALA A 785 -28.08 10.07 7.09
N GLY A 786 -27.03 10.33 7.87
CA GLY A 786 -27.10 10.51 9.33
C GLY A 786 -27.11 9.24 10.16
N GLY A 787 -27.32 8.07 9.55
CA GLY A 787 -27.24 6.80 10.26
C GLY A 787 -25.83 6.51 10.77
N VAL A 788 -24.80 6.74 9.95
CA VAL A 788 -23.39 6.56 10.33
C VAL A 788 -22.88 7.79 11.10
N ARG A 789 -22.77 7.70 12.43
CA ARG A 789 -22.15 8.74 13.27
C ARG A 789 -20.68 8.40 13.58
N THR A 790 -19.72 9.05 12.93
CA THR A 790 -18.29 8.78 13.20
C THR A 790 -17.84 9.38 14.54
N PHE A 791 -17.39 8.55 15.49
CA PHE A 791 -16.94 9.04 16.80
C PHE A 791 -15.67 9.90 16.68
N ARG A 792 -15.69 11.11 17.25
CA ARG A 792 -14.51 11.99 17.36
C ARG A 792 -13.99 11.93 18.80
N PRO A 793 -12.83 11.30 19.07
CA PRO A 793 -12.34 11.12 20.43
C PRO A 793 -11.83 12.45 21.01
N ASP A 794 -12.16 12.70 22.27
CA ASP A 794 -12.01 14.00 22.93
C ASP A 794 -10.57 14.32 23.45
N TYR A 795 -9.61 13.42 23.21
CA TYR A 795 -8.31 13.42 23.87
C TYR A 795 -7.17 13.97 23.02
N SER A 796 -6.50 14.99 23.57
CA SER A 796 -5.21 15.50 23.12
C SER A 796 -4.07 14.56 23.55
N GLY A 797 -3.75 13.56 22.73
CA GLY A 797 -2.58 12.70 22.93
C GLY A 797 -1.31 13.27 22.28
N THR A 798 -0.27 13.50 23.08
CA THR A 798 1.04 13.97 22.60
C THR A 798 1.75 12.87 21.81
N VAL A 799 2.02 13.07 20.52
CA VAL A 799 2.87 12.14 19.76
C VAL A 799 4.33 12.46 20.06
N ALA A 800 4.98 11.60 20.84
CA ALA A 800 6.39 11.71 21.15
C ALA A 800 7.27 11.16 20.01
N ALA A 801 8.17 12.04 19.50
CA ALA A 801 9.37 11.77 18.68
C ALA A 801 9.20 11.04 17.32
#